data_AF-A0A1L4FSU5-F1
#
_entry.id   AF-A0A1L4FSU5-F1
#
_cell.length_a   1.000
_cell.length_b   1.000
_cell.length_c   1.000
_cell.angle_alpha   90.00
_cell.angle_beta   90.00
_cell.angle_gamma   90.00
#
_symmetry.space_group_name_H-M   'P 1'
#
loop_
_entity.id
_entity.type
_entity.pdbx_description
1 polymer ?
#
loop_
_entity_poly.entity_id
_entity_poly.type
_entity_poly.pdbx_seq_one_letter_code
_entity_poly.pdbx_strand_id
1 'polypeptide(L)'
;MKKAKLIIGLALGTILTSATVSCWNTKQDNSTKPNNPKNPVDGNKEKNSDKPTKKVVKINFTYNESNIKTISKEIGVDDQIFSVSVDEVPNGYKTNMILSNIEYSETINIPLLKNIKVATLEFNYAGKTVGQLKIDVESTQETIEINGVPHGYQLADNQELIVPYSSEPISVNVVPLTKIANISYVYQSREIEKQIIDVPFKSNVIERDSLLIPNGYRLESQEMTFEYQENVRLELVEIEKTADINLTINFTFEQNTISTETVVVPNNTNQINVEKYVPQNYRLAQGQDKVVAFKQSNSINVPIVPIIKTATIRFLNGTTEVKSFNLELSYYDNTITVDPNLIPYNYESLSALNNITYKPIIEIHLTEKAIVAPTKKLQINYTYNYNSIEKVDIQIDSSVEEINLNEHLPQGYVLAESQEQNVPYTQDLITAKIVPDHKTINIVFLKNNQEIAQKQITVPHNSTQVSIDPNLIPEGYLTNDQLQNLPVQDTIQIHLTPKTQEESIMTLNFVYNSQTLNSLSIKAQDNQGTVDLSSYELPQNYQLAQGQSSTIAYSNGIVEVQIVPLNKNVLISWEDEKHSKVAENEITIPYYNQTFDIHESMVPKGYTTTSPLKGINYTPNITISLVMQTKTLLINFVNGSQTVGTVNEKIPFNVQTINLNDYLPKGYTFKNSDNSQAPYQEGTITVEVVSETNNNQSNSKIEQINSLKANVELIKTHLNYFNNDSILESKINAISFDSLESKSDQELTAIIESINDTFNQASSLIKGLLTPLFDKYKELESGKYYLEDFKNSIDQIRNWENLDTLPKITEFINNYDQIVQLTTQMDNFKAAADSINLTDTNFYLSLSMDYPLENGTYEVGDRTEIEVKVVIKKNGTDENYELKYIHQILNNNTTELGYRYARRVSYTNINLTSENVNYETSEITLPFSSVSGNDEVPVHLRLGSLTKDSSYTIFVRRGIVVDNTPTDKEVNSLDDYWMFPVGYEFEFVRKSDTDWYGAQKIINNNISSVWNKQTSNQSNFSYKDALWIMFLKVFQKLTFENNPFTINSATFTSPFDSNGNFTYTITATVNSDFNTNQFPNLGGKFFEFSYVDTTGVGVAHQQLHTGDKVVMTLSLENANGTFSINNNAGNRLPSLSGAEYNLSSLTGAKPFVGKIPGLFRMQLAVNNNQVWNVTTDGNDITNSRSNQSDTLPIFVIQKNDNAKKIYVYVL
;
A
#
# COMPACT_ATOMS: atom_id res chain seq x y z
N MET A 1 15.41 25.71 31.74
CA MET A 1 14.86 26.29 32.99
C MET A 1 13.57 25.56 33.38
N LYS A 2 13.15 25.68 34.64
CA LYS A 2 12.40 24.71 35.46
C LYS A 2 10.93 24.40 35.07
N LYS A 3 10.56 23.17 35.42
CA LYS A 3 9.23 22.56 35.67
C LYS A 3 8.11 23.49 36.14
N ALA A 4 6.87 23.19 35.74
CA ALA A 4 5.70 23.24 36.62
C ALA A 4 4.65 22.17 36.23
N LYS A 5 4.32 21.32 37.21
CA LYS A 5 3.11 20.47 37.27
C LYS A 5 1.93 21.35 37.68
N LEU A 6 0.72 21.06 37.18
CA LEU A 6 -0.51 21.51 37.82
C LEU A 6 -1.41 20.30 38.10
N ILE A 7 -1.66 20.10 39.39
CA ILE A 7 -2.65 19.22 40.00
C ILE A 7 -3.81 20.15 40.43
N ILE A 8 -5.06 19.75 40.18
CA ILE A 8 -6.20 20.23 40.97
C ILE A 8 -6.96 19.00 41.46
N GLY A 9 -6.95 18.83 42.77
CA GLY A 9 -7.93 18.09 43.54
C GLY A 9 -8.25 18.91 44.79
N LEU A 10 -9.50 18.88 45.24
CA LEU A 10 -10.07 19.19 46.57
C LEU A 10 -11.60 19.08 46.38
N ALA A 11 -12.36 18.08 46.85
CA ALA A 11 -12.50 17.43 48.16
C ALA A 11 -13.33 18.22 49.20
N LEU A 12 -14.18 17.46 49.91
CA LEU A 12 -14.92 17.64 51.18
C LEU A 12 -16.42 17.35 50.96
N GLY A 13 -17.06 16.31 51.50
CA GLY A 13 -17.09 15.76 52.87
C GLY A 13 -18.53 15.97 53.42
N THR A 14 -19.24 15.15 54.19
CA THR A 14 -18.96 13.95 55.02
C THR A 14 -20.28 13.46 55.67
N ILE A 15 -20.49 12.12 55.72
CA ILE A 15 -20.83 11.24 56.88
C ILE A 15 -22.12 11.45 57.73
N LEU A 16 -22.90 10.36 57.93
CA LEU A 16 -23.32 9.72 59.22
C LEU A 16 -24.37 8.58 58.97
N THR A 17 -24.04 7.29 59.19
CA THR A 17 -24.50 6.35 60.28
C THR A 17 -26.00 5.97 60.25
N SER A 18 -26.50 4.75 60.53
CA SER A 18 -26.02 3.55 61.24
C SER A 18 -27.08 2.41 61.20
N ALA A 19 -26.62 1.16 61.35
CA ALA A 19 -27.19 0.05 62.16
C ALA A 19 -28.59 -0.58 61.91
N THR A 20 -28.57 -1.90 61.63
CA THR A 20 -29.31 -3.05 62.23
C THR A 20 -30.74 -2.81 62.78
N VAL A 21 -31.78 -3.61 62.50
CA VAL A 21 -32.05 -5.00 62.92
C VAL A 21 -33.36 -5.46 62.25
N SER A 22 -33.47 -6.76 62.01
CA SER A 22 -34.65 -7.55 61.63
C SER A 22 -36.02 -7.06 62.13
N CYS A 23 -37.07 -7.33 61.34
CA CYS A 23 -38.30 -7.96 61.82
C CYS A 23 -39.05 -8.64 60.66
N TRP A 24 -39.15 -9.98 60.74
CA TRP A 24 -40.33 -10.71 60.29
C TRP A 24 -41.57 -10.07 60.92
N ASN A 25 -42.77 -10.14 60.36
CA ASN A 25 -43.68 -11.29 60.40
C ASN A 25 -45.04 -10.68 60.03
N THR A 26 -45.93 -11.27 59.24
CA THR A 26 -46.76 -12.46 59.45
C THR A 26 -47.91 -12.22 58.44
N LYS A 27 -48.55 -13.16 57.76
CA LYS A 27 -49.06 -14.42 58.27
C LYS A 27 -49.78 -15.15 57.13
N GLN A 28 -49.59 -16.47 57.14
CA GLN A 28 -50.63 -17.51 57.02
C GLN A 28 -51.42 -17.63 55.70
N ASP A 29 -51.59 -18.81 55.10
CA ASP A 29 -51.52 -20.14 55.71
C ASP A 29 -50.55 -21.09 55.03
N ASN A 30 -49.60 -21.51 55.86
CA ASN A 30 -48.97 -22.81 55.84
C ASN A 30 -49.99 -23.91 56.09
N SER A 31 -49.49 -25.13 55.88
CA SER A 31 -49.78 -26.29 56.73
C SER A 31 -50.99 -27.09 56.26
N THR A 32 -50.96 -28.42 56.24
CA THR A 32 -50.00 -29.35 56.82
C THR A 32 -50.32 -30.73 56.22
N LYS A 33 -49.33 -31.50 55.74
CA LYS A 33 -48.49 -32.40 56.55
C LYS A 33 -49.21 -33.77 56.74
N PRO A 34 -48.50 -34.76 57.27
CA PRO A 34 -48.36 -36.06 56.66
C PRO A 34 -49.42 -37.04 57.17
N ASN A 35 -49.60 -38.16 56.48
CA ASN A 35 -49.55 -39.49 57.11
C ASN A 35 -49.83 -40.57 56.06
N ASN A 36 -48.82 -41.43 55.88
CA ASN A 36 -48.99 -42.83 55.52
C ASN A 36 -49.95 -43.51 56.53
N PRO A 37 -50.61 -44.65 56.25
CA PRO A 37 -50.98 -45.29 54.98
C PRO A 37 -52.48 -45.73 54.92
N LYS A 38 -52.88 -46.33 53.78
CA LYS A 38 -54.02 -47.25 53.53
C LYS A 38 -55.47 -46.69 53.47
N ASN A 39 -56.04 -46.81 52.26
CA ASN A 39 -57.37 -47.35 51.85
C ASN A 39 -58.50 -47.52 52.90
N PRO A 40 -59.80 -47.57 52.50
CA PRO A 40 -60.53 -46.92 51.38
C PRO A 40 -61.92 -46.34 51.81
N VAL A 41 -62.74 -45.89 50.82
CA VAL A 41 -64.24 -45.90 50.77
C VAL A 41 -65.04 -44.59 50.99
N ASP A 42 -65.87 -44.30 49.97
CA ASP A 42 -67.15 -43.56 49.80
C ASP A 42 -67.38 -42.10 50.26
N GLY A 43 -68.00 -41.32 49.34
CA GLY A 43 -69.11 -40.40 49.69
C GLY A 43 -69.18 -39.01 49.04
N ASN A 44 -69.91 -38.90 47.92
CA ASN A 44 -70.59 -37.74 47.30
C ASN A 44 -70.72 -36.36 48.04
N LYS A 45 -70.51 -35.22 47.33
CA LYS A 45 -71.53 -34.19 46.90
C LYS A 45 -70.98 -32.80 46.44
N GLU A 46 -71.40 -32.40 45.21
CA GLU A 46 -71.81 -31.11 44.56
C GLU A 46 -71.34 -29.64 44.90
N LYS A 47 -71.07 -28.87 43.79
CA LYS A 47 -71.34 -27.43 43.40
C LYS A 47 -70.49 -26.28 44.02
N ASN A 48 -70.04 -25.19 43.35
CA ASN A 48 -70.58 -24.28 42.28
C ASN A 48 -69.46 -23.39 41.62
N SER A 49 -69.75 -22.68 40.51
CA SER A 49 -68.83 -21.86 39.66
C SER A 49 -69.01 -20.32 39.75
N ASP A 50 -67.94 -19.52 39.65
CA ASP A 50 -67.95 -18.03 39.55
C ASP A 50 -67.45 -17.48 38.18
N LYS A 51 -68.07 -16.39 37.69
CA LYS A 51 -67.74 -15.67 36.43
C LYS A 51 -66.90 -14.39 36.68
N PRO A 52 -66.01 -13.96 35.77
CA PRO A 52 -65.20 -12.74 35.92
C PRO A 52 -65.99 -11.43 35.70
N THR A 53 -65.64 -10.38 36.46
CA THR A 53 -66.35 -9.08 36.55
C THR A 53 -65.60 -7.88 35.94
N LYS A 54 -64.46 -8.06 35.26
CA LYS A 54 -63.71 -6.99 34.54
C LYS A 54 -63.23 -7.40 33.15
N LYS A 55 -62.99 -6.41 32.26
CA LYS A 55 -62.34 -6.56 30.95
C LYS A 55 -61.18 -5.56 30.78
N VAL A 56 -60.19 -5.87 29.94
CA VAL A 56 -59.00 -5.03 29.68
C VAL A 56 -59.12 -4.39 28.29
N VAL A 57 -58.77 -3.11 28.18
CA VAL A 57 -58.63 -2.37 26.93
C VAL A 57 -57.18 -1.97 26.70
N LYS A 58 -56.69 -2.09 25.45
CA LYS A 58 -55.37 -1.64 25.03
C LYS A 58 -55.49 -0.29 24.30
N ILE A 59 -54.70 0.70 24.69
CA ILE A 59 -54.75 2.06 24.14
C ILE A 59 -53.39 2.37 23.52
N ASN A 60 -53.37 2.60 22.22
CA ASN A 60 -52.18 3.00 21.47
C ASN A 60 -52.26 4.49 21.17
N PHE A 61 -51.24 5.26 21.55
CA PHE A 61 -51.09 6.65 21.13
C PHE A 61 -50.29 6.68 19.82
N THR A 62 -50.88 7.19 18.74
CA THR A 62 -50.30 7.09 17.40
C THR A 62 -50.03 8.46 16.77
N TYR A 63 -48.87 8.66 16.15
CA TYR A 63 -48.53 9.84 15.36
C TYR A 63 -48.08 9.40 13.97
N ASN A 64 -48.69 9.94 12.90
CA ASN A 64 -48.44 9.53 11.51
C ASN A 64 -48.39 7.99 11.35
N GLU A 65 -49.43 7.31 11.84
CA GLU A 65 -49.61 5.85 11.80
C GLU A 65 -48.60 5.02 12.64
N SER A 66 -47.59 5.67 13.24
CA SER A 66 -46.62 5.02 14.13
C SER A 66 -47.11 5.02 15.58
N ASN A 67 -47.03 3.87 16.25
CA ASN A 67 -47.36 3.74 17.67
C ASN A 67 -46.23 4.33 18.54
N ILE A 68 -46.54 5.42 19.23
CA ILE A 68 -45.60 6.15 20.09
C ILE A 68 -45.57 5.56 21.51
N LYS A 69 -46.72 5.12 22.02
CA LYS A 69 -46.86 4.52 23.36
C LYS A 69 -48.11 3.67 23.43
N THR A 70 -48.03 2.56 24.16
CA THR A 70 -49.19 1.69 24.43
C THR A 70 -49.40 1.52 25.93
N ILE A 71 -50.64 1.62 26.39
CA ILE A 71 -51.04 1.33 27.77
C ILE A 71 -52.21 0.35 27.82
N SER A 72 -52.42 -0.32 28.96
CA SER A 72 -53.57 -1.20 29.20
C SER A 72 -54.36 -0.72 30.41
N LYS A 73 -55.70 -0.73 30.30
CA LYS A 73 -56.60 -0.25 31.36
C LYS A 73 -57.70 -1.28 31.62
N GLU A 74 -57.97 -1.57 32.89
CA GLU A 74 -59.10 -2.41 33.30
C GLU A 74 -60.38 -1.56 33.42
N ILE A 75 -61.48 -2.06 32.85
CA ILE A 75 -62.82 -1.45 32.98
C ILE A 75 -63.86 -2.52 33.37
N GLY A 76 -65.02 -2.11 33.88
CA GLY A 76 -66.11 -3.03 34.21
C GLY A 76 -66.61 -3.78 32.99
N VAL A 77 -67.10 -5.02 33.15
CA VAL A 77 -67.58 -5.83 32.01
C VAL A 77 -68.72 -5.14 31.26
N ASP A 78 -69.57 -4.41 31.98
CA ASP A 78 -70.72 -3.68 31.44
C ASP A 78 -70.41 -2.25 31.00
N ASP A 79 -69.19 -1.74 31.25
CA ASP A 79 -68.82 -0.38 30.86
C ASP A 79 -68.62 -0.30 29.33
N GLN A 80 -69.38 0.59 28.69
CA GLN A 80 -69.28 0.89 27.26
C GLN A 80 -68.46 2.15 26.99
N ILE A 81 -68.20 2.97 28.01
CA ILE A 81 -67.40 4.20 27.93
C ILE A 81 -66.44 4.29 29.11
N PHE A 82 -65.25 4.86 28.90
CA PHE A 82 -64.26 5.12 29.94
C PHE A 82 -63.38 6.34 29.62
N SER A 83 -62.55 6.76 30.58
CA SER A 83 -61.65 7.90 30.41
C SER A 83 -60.17 7.53 30.44
N VAL A 84 -59.33 8.30 29.76
CA VAL A 84 -57.86 8.26 29.74
C VAL A 84 -57.35 9.59 30.30
N SER A 85 -56.35 9.56 31.18
CA SER A 85 -55.80 10.79 31.76
C SER A 85 -54.97 11.55 30.72
N VAL A 86 -54.96 12.88 30.78
CA VAL A 86 -54.07 13.71 29.94
C VAL A 86 -52.60 13.37 30.22
N ASP A 87 -52.24 13.04 31.46
CA ASP A 87 -50.87 12.69 31.83
C ASP A 87 -50.42 11.32 31.25
N GLU A 88 -51.36 10.54 30.70
CA GLU A 88 -51.04 9.28 30.02
C GLU A 88 -50.55 9.52 28.56
N VAL A 89 -50.82 10.69 27.99
CA VAL A 89 -50.34 11.14 26.67
C VAL A 89 -48.81 11.33 26.72
N PRO A 90 -48.03 10.83 25.74
CA PRO A 90 -46.58 11.00 25.73
C PRO A 90 -46.13 12.47 25.74
N ASN A 91 -45.07 12.79 26.49
CA ASN A 91 -44.47 14.13 26.51
C ASN A 91 -44.08 14.59 25.09
N GLY A 92 -44.30 15.88 24.80
CA GLY A 92 -44.07 16.47 23.47
C GLY A 92 -45.27 16.37 22.50
N TYR A 93 -46.35 15.68 22.91
CA TYR A 93 -47.55 15.50 22.10
C TYR A 93 -48.82 15.99 22.81
N LYS A 94 -49.82 16.38 22.02
CA LYS A 94 -51.20 16.64 22.44
C LYS A 94 -52.15 15.81 21.60
N THR A 95 -53.39 15.61 22.04
CA THR A 95 -54.44 14.98 21.23
C THR A 95 -55.66 15.88 21.17
N ASN A 96 -56.36 15.87 20.03
CA ASN A 96 -57.65 16.55 19.89
C ASN A 96 -58.82 15.63 20.29
N MET A 97 -58.54 14.36 20.62
CA MET A 97 -59.55 13.40 21.05
C MET A 97 -60.00 13.70 22.48
N ILE A 98 -61.30 13.68 22.73
CA ILE A 98 -61.87 13.89 24.06
C ILE A 98 -61.61 12.65 24.91
N LEU A 99 -60.58 12.70 25.76
CA LEU A 99 -60.13 11.55 26.54
C LEU A 99 -61.08 11.14 27.68
N SER A 100 -62.08 11.96 28.00
CA SER A 100 -63.01 11.69 29.10
C SER A 100 -64.20 10.78 28.74
N ASN A 101 -64.39 10.45 27.46
CA ASN A 101 -65.58 9.71 26.99
C ASN A 101 -65.24 8.81 25.79
N ILE A 102 -64.39 7.81 25.99
CA ILE A 102 -63.94 6.89 24.95
C ILE A 102 -64.81 5.63 24.95
N GLU A 103 -65.42 5.32 23.81
CA GLU A 103 -66.19 4.07 23.63
C GLU A 103 -65.27 2.83 23.66
N TYR A 104 -65.72 1.78 24.34
CA TYR A 104 -64.95 0.56 24.50
C TYR A 104 -64.74 -0.17 23.17
N SER A 105 -63.48 -0.51 22.91
CA SER A 105 -63.09 -1.60 22.00
C SER A 105 -61.87 -2.31 22.60
N GLU A 106 -61.52 -3.48 22.10
CA GLU A 106 -60.33 -4.22 22.60
C GLU A 106 -59.04 -3.43 22.38
N THR A 107 -58.96 -2.62 21.31
CA THR A 107 -57.81 -1.77 20.99
C THR A 107 -58.26 -0.40 20.47
N ILE A 108 -57.82 0.66 21.15
CA ILE A 108 -58.15 2.05 20.82
C ILE A 108 -56.89 2.77 20.36
N ASN A 109 -56.97 3.46 19.22
CA ASN A 109 -55.88 4.30 18.71
C ASN A 109 -56.21 5.78 18.94
N ILE A 110 -55.39 6.47 19.74
CA ILE A 110 -55.51 7.90 20.04
C ILE A 110 -54.51 8.67 19.16
N PRO A 111 -54.97 9.47 18.18
CA PRO A 111 -54.07 10.25 17.34
C PRO A 111 -53.43 11.41 18.12
N LEU A 112 -52.13 11.57 17.96
CA LEU A 112 -51.31 12.60 18.56
C LEU A 112 -50.99 13.74 17.57
N LEU A 113 -50.67 14.91 18.09
CA LEU A 113 -50.15 16.10 17.41
C LEU A 113 -48.92 16.59 18.17
N LYS A 114 -47.82 16.92 17.48
CA LYS A 114 -46.57 17.40 18.11
C LYS A 114 -46.71 18.87 18.56
N ASN A 115 -46.23 19.22 19.76
CA ASN A 115 -46.35 20.58 20.32
C ASN A 115 -45.03 21.37 20.20
N ILE A 116 -44.72 21.84 18.98
CA ILE A 116 -43.46 22.51 18.61
C ILE A 116 -43.71 23.93 18.06
N LYS A 117 -42.75 24.83 18.27
CA LYS A 117 -42.58 26.13 17.59
C LYS A 117 -41.30 26.09 16.78
N VAL A 118 -41.16 26.92 15.74
CA VAL A 118 -39.98 26.89 14.86
C VAL A 118 -39.15 28.15 15.10
N ALA A 119 -37.86 28.00 15.37
CA ALA A 119 -36.90 29.08 15.35
C ALA A 119 -36.11 29.07 14.04
N THR A 120 -35.72 30.24 13.54
CA THR A 120 -34.86 30.37 12.36
C THR A 120 -33.54 31.02 12.78
N LEU A 121 -32.42 30.34 12.59
CA LEU A 121 -31.08 30.90 12.73
C LEU A 121 -30.62 31.41 11.36
N GLU A 122 -30.12 32.64 11.30
CA GLU A 122 -29.59 33.27 10.09
C GLU A 122 -28.08 33.50 10.27
N PHE A 123 -27.26 32.77 9.51
CA PHE A 123 -25.81 32.83 9.64
C PHE A 123 -25.25 33.93 8.75
N ASN A 124 -24.54 34.88 9.34
CA ASN A 124 -24.05 36.08 8.68
C ASN A 124 -22.52 36.15 8.69
N TYR A 125 -21.93 36.45 7.54
CA TYR A 125 -20.50 36.76 7.38
C TYR A 125 -20.34 38.04 6.55
N ALA A 126 -19.52 38.98 7.02
CA ALA A 126 -19.28 40.28 6.38
C ALA A 126 -20.57 41.03 5.98
N GLY A 127 -21.62 40.94 6.80
CA GLY A 127 -22.90 41.59 6.56
C GLY A 127 -23.81 40.90 5.54
N LYS A 128 -23.48 39.69 5.08
CA LYS A 128 -24.31 38.88 4.17
C LYS A 128 -24.74 37.58 4.84
N THR A 129 -25.98 37.17 4.61
CA THR A 129 -26.49 35.85 5.00
C THR A 129 -25.85 34.76 4.15
N VAL A 130 -25.11 33.84 4.80
CA VAL A 130 -24.45 32.70 4.16
C VAL A 130 -25.20 31.38 4.35
N GLY A 131 -26.22 31.35 5.20
CA GLY A 131 -27.12 30.21 5.36
C GLY A 131 -28.23 30.47 6.38
N GLN A 132 -29.22 29.58 6.40
CA GLN A 132 -30.29 29.59 7.39
C GLN A 132 -30.57 28.17 7.91
N LEU A 133 -30.87 28.02 9.19
CA LEU A 133 -31.26 26.77 9.82
C LEU A 133 -32.58 26.93 10.57
N LYS A 134 -33.57 26.10 10.25
CA LYS A 134 -34.83 26.04 10.99
C LYS A 134 -34.78 24.91 12.00
N ILE A 135 -35.09 25.23 13.25
CA ILE A 135 -35.04 24.29 14.37
C ILE A 135 -36.44 24.18 14.97
N ASP A 136 -36.95 22.96 15.08
CA ASP A 136 -38.14 22.67 15.87
C ASP A 136 -37.78 22.76 17.35
N VAL A 137 -38.37 23.72 18.04
CA VAL A 137 -38.16 24.03 19.45
C VAL A 137 -39.42 23.65 20.21
N GLU A 138 -39.28 23.01 21.37
CA GLU A 138 -40.46 22.75 22.21
C GLU A 138 -41.13 24.08 22.59
N SER A 139 -42.46 24.11 22.66
CA SER A 139 -43.20 25.36 22.91
C SER A 139 -42.72 26.09 24.18
N THR A 140 -42.26 25.34 25.19
CA THR A 140 -41.77 25.78 26.50
C THR A 140 -40.29 26.17 26.53
N GLN A 141 -39.51 25.87 25.50
CA GLN A 141 -38.07 26.12 25.49
C GLN A 141 -37.77 27.60 25.17
N GLU A 142 -36.99 28.27 26.02
CA GLU A 142 -36.70 29.72 25.94
C GLU A 142 -35.33 30.03 25.31
N THR A 143 -34.45 29.05 25.16
CA THR A 143 -33.13 29.19 24.55
C THR A 143 -32.88 28.09 23.53
N ILE A 144 -32.03 28.37 22.56
CA ILE A 144 -31.66 27.49 21.46
C ILE A 144 -30.14 27.35 21.49
N GLU A 145 -29.67 26.12 21.47
CA GLU A 145 -28.25 25.83 21.28
C GLU A 145 -27.95 25.71 19.78
N ILE A 146 -26.88 26.37 19.33
CA ILE A 146 -26.47 26.38 17.92
C ILE A 146 -25.68 25.09 17.64
N ASN A 147 -26.40 24.02 17.31
CA ASN A 147 -25.84 22.69 17.07
C ASN A 147 -25.47 22.42 15.60
N GLY A 148 -25.23 23.49 14.83
CA GLY A 148 -24.81 23.40 13.44
C GLY A 148 -24.59 24.79 12.83
N VAL A 149 -23.61 24.88 11.94
CA VAL A 149 -23.33 26.06 11.10
C VAL A 149 -23.30 25.60 9.63
N PRO A 150 -23.52 26.50 8.65
CA PRO A 150 -23.40 26.17 7.24
C PRO A 150 -22.03 25.57 6.90
N HIS A 151 -22.01 24.59 6.00
CA HIS A 151 -20.77 23.97 5.54
C HIS A 151 -19.78 25.01 5.00
N GLY A 152 -18.50 24.91 5.37
CA GLY A 152 -17.47 25.90 5.04
C GLY A 152 -17.32 27.05 6.04
N TYR A 153 -18.13 27.10 7.10
CA TYR A 153 -18.09 28.15 8.12
C TYR A 153 -17.92 27.58 9.54
N GLN A 154 -17.46 28.43 10.45
CA GLN A 154 -17.43 28.22 11.90
C GLN A 154 -17.98 29.45 12.62
N LEU A 155 -18.40 29.31 13.87
CA LEU A 155 -18.84 30.45 14.68
C LEU A 155 -17.69 31.46 14.85
N ALA A 156 -18.01 32.76 14.74
CA ALA A 156 -17.08 33.82 15.08
C ALA A 156 -16.74 33.75 16.58
N ASP A 157 -15.52 34.12 16.98
CA ASP A 157 -15.02 33.95 18.36
C ASP A 157 -15.87 34.68 19.44
N ASN A 158 -16.67 35.66 19.03
CA ASN A 158 -17.55 36.44 19.89
C ASN A 158 -19.03 36.00 19.86
N GLN A 159 -19.36 34.91 19.15
CA GLN A 159 -20.73 34.41 19.05
C GLN A 159 -21.02 33.39 20.15
N GLU A 160 -22.06 33.65 20.95
CA GLU A 160 -22.51 32.73 22.00
C GLU A 160 -23.15 31.47 21.39
N LEU A 161 -22.85 30.31 21.98
CA LEU A 161 -23.37 29.00 21.56
C LEU A 161 -24.86 28.81 21.89
N ILE A 162 -25.35 29.54 22.90
CA ILE A 162 -26.74 29.49 23.37
C ILE A 162 -27.37 30.85 23.14
N VAL A 163 -28.42 30.90 22.33
CA VAL A 163 -29.13 32.14 21.99
C VAL A 163 -30.57 32.08 22.50
N PRO A 164 -31.17 33.21 22.94
CA PRO A 164 -32.58 33.22 23.33
C PRO A 164 -33.48 32.91 22.11
N TYR A 165 -34.55 32.17 22.33
CA TYR A 165 -35.57 31.93 21.33
C TYR A 165 -36.20 33.25 20.89
N SER A 166 -36.36 33.44 19.58
CA SER A 166 -37.10 34.54 18.97
C SER A 166 -38.01 34.00 17.88
N SER A 167 -39.16 34.64 17.69
CA SER A 167 -40.03 34.40 16.53
C SER A 167 -39.49 35.04 15.24
N GLU A 168 -38.56 35.99 15.38
CA GLU A 168 -37.80 36.57 14.26
C GLU A 168 -36.49 35.80 14.03
N PRO A 169 -35.90 35.84 12.82
CA PRO A 169 -34.60 35.21 12.56
C PRO A 169 -33.51 35.69 13.53
N ILE A 170 -32.83 34.75 14.16
CA ILE A 170 -31.72 35.02 15.09
C ILE A 170 -30.44 35.11 14.27
N SER A 171 -29.82 36.29 14.24
CA SER A 171 -28.54 36.50 13.55
C SER A 171 -27.39 35.82 14.29
N VAL A 172 -26.66 34.95 13.60
CA VAL A 172 -25.49 34.23 14.11
C VAL A 172 -24.27 34.62 13.28
N ASN A 173 -23.26 35.23 13.89
CA ASN A 173 -22.04 35.59 13.17
C ASN A 173 -21.14 34.37 12.97
N VAL A 174 -20.76 34.14 11.72
CA VAL A 174 -19.86 33.06 11.32
C VAL A 174 -18.67 33.61 10.54
N VAL A 175 -17.59 32.85 10.50
CA VAL A 175 -16.41 33.10 9.66
C VAL A 175 -16.10 31.85 8.83
N PRO A 176 -15.50 31.97 7.64
CA PRO A 176 -15.05 30.81 6.87
C PRO A 176 -14.11 29.91 7.68
N LEU A 177 -14.03 28.63 7.31
CA LEU A 177 -13.05 27.71 7.86
C LEU A 177 -11.63 28.05 7.38
N THR A 178 -11.49 28.45 6.11
CA THR A 178 -10.23 28.79 5.47
C THR A 178 -10.26 30.16 4.78
N LYS A 179 -9.08 30.70 4.51
CA LYS A 179 -8.80 31.87 3.67
C LYS A 179 -7.68 31.49 2.70
N ILE A 180 -7.66 32.10 1.52
CA ILE A 180 -6.77 31.68 0.43
C ILE A 180 -5.47 32.50 0.45
N ALA A 181 -4.33 31.83 0.28
CA ALA A 181 -3.05 32.48 -0.03
C ALA A 181 -2.53 32.04 -1.40
N ASN A 182 -2.09 33.00 -2.22
CA ASN A 182 -1.43 32.75 -3.50
C ASN A 182 0.09 32.75 -3.28
N ILE A 183 0.71 31.60 -3.47
CA ILE A 183 2.16 31.39 -3.31
C ILE A 183 2.81 31.47 -4.69
N SER A 184 3.75 32.40 -4.87
CA SER A 184 4.57 32.50 -6.09
C SER A 184 6.00 32.07 -5.76
N TYR A 185 6.44 30.98 -6.37
CA TYR A 185 7.80 30.46 -6.24
C TYR A 185 8.71 31.14 -7.25
N VAL A 186 9.80 31.76 -6.80
CA VAL A 186 10.68 32.56 -7.66
C VAL A 186 12.11 32.10 -7.53
N TYR A 187 12.80 31.88 -8.65
CA TYR A 187 14.23 31.57 -8.70
C TYR A 187 14.92 32.58 -9.62
N GLN A 188 15.95 33.25 -9.13
CA GLN A 188 16.70 34.26 -9.89
C GLN A 188 15.80 35.32 -10.56
N SER A 189 14.80 35.83 -9.84
CA SER A 189 13.79 36.79 -10.33
C SER A 189 12.82 36.26 -11.40
N ARG A 190 12.88 34.97 -11.74
CA ARG A 190 11.91 34.31 -12.62
C ARG A 190 10.89 33.52 -11.80
N GLU A 191 9.61 33.78 -12.01
CA GLU A 191 8.54 32.95 -11.46
C GLU A 191 8.61 31.55 -12.06
N ILE A 192 8.74 30.54 -11.20
CA ILE A 192 8.87 29.14 -11.56
C ILE A 192 7.49 28.47 -11.58
N GLU A 193 6.70 28.69 -10.52
CA GLU A 193 5.39 28.08 -10.35
C GLU A 193 4.52 28.92 -9.40
N LYS A 194 3.19 28.79 -9.53
CA LYS A 194 2.20 29.34 -8.59
C LYS A 194 1.40 28.23 -7.94
N GLN A 195 1.18 28.36 -6.64
CA GLN A 195 0.33 27.47 -5.87
C GLN A 195 -0.70 28.27 -5.10
N ILE A 196 -1.94 27.79 -5.06
CA ILE A 196 -3.00 28.34 -4.22
C ILE A 196 -3.16 27.40 -3.03
N ILE A 197 -3.14 27.94 -1.81
CA ILE A 197 -3.31 27.14 -0.58
C ILE A 197 -4.45 27.68 0.29
N ASP A 198 -5.15 26.75 0.94
CA ASP A 198 -6.13 27.04 1.97
C ASP A 198 -5.44 27.19 3.34
N VAL A 199 -5.56 28.36 3.94
CA VAL A 199 -5.02 28.68 5.25
C VAL A 199 -6.19 28.75 6.23
N PRO A 200 -6.15 28.09 7.41
CA PRO A 200 -7.22 28.23 8.39
C PRO A 200 -7.52 29.71 8.67
N PHE A 201 -8.79 30.11 8.67
CA PHE A 201 -9.17 31.53 8.71
C PHE A 201 -8.57 32.27 9.92
N LYS A 202 -8.51 31.58 11.06
CA LYS A 202 -7.94 32.05 12.33
C LYS A 202 -6.41 31.99 12.39
N SER A 203 -5.75 31.28 11.47
CA SER A 203 -4.29 31.23 11.41
C SER A 203 -3.75 32.49 10.76
N ASN A 204 -2.72 33.09 11.36
CA ASN A 204 -1.95 34.18 10.74
C ASN A 204 -0.63 33.69 10.15
N VAL A 205 -0.45 32.38 10.06
CA VAL A 205 0.75 31.75 9.51
C VAL A 205 0.39 30.67 8.50
N ILE A 206 1.25 30.51 7.51
CA ILE A 206 1.28 29.41 6.55
C ILE A 206 2.37 28.45 7.01
N GLU A 207 2.01 27.21 7.26
CA GLU A 207 2.99 26.18 7.63
C GLU A 207 3.74 25.71 6.39
N ARG A 208 5.07 25.57 6.51
CA ARG A 208 5.91 25.13 5.39
C ARG A 208 5.46 23.78 4.81
N ASP A 209 5.00 22.86 5.65
CA ASP A 209 4.59 21.52 5.23
C ASP A 209 3.30 21.52 4.38
N SER A 210 2.57 22.64 4.35
CA SER A 210 1.42 22.85 3.45
C SER A 210 1.82 23.28 2.03
N LEU A 211 3.11 23.55 1.79
CA LEU A 211 3.64 24.02 0.51
C LEU A 211 4.16 22.87 -0.34
N LEU A 212 3.76 22.83 -1.61
CA LEU A 212 4.30 21.91 -2.60
C LEU A 212 5.43 22.63 -3.36
N ILE A 213 6.67 22.35 -2.96
CA ILE A 213 7.84 22.99 -3.56
C ILE A 213 8.08 22.36 -4.95
N PRO A 214 8.29 23.15 -6.02
CA PRO A 214 8.55 22.64 -7.37
C PRO A 214 9.75 21.69 -7.42
N ASN A 215 9.63 20.60 -8.18
CA ASN A 215 10.68 19.60 -8.32
C ASN A 215 12.01 20.20 -8.78
N GLY A 216 13.10 19.83 -8.12
CA GLY A 216 14.45 20.35 -8.40
C GLY A 216 14.83 21.62 -7.65
N TYR A 217 13.95 22.14 -6.79
CA TYR A 217 14.19 23.36 -6.01
C TYR A 217 13.91 23.13 -4.51
N ARG A 218 14.54 23.95 -3.66
CA ARG A 218 14.20 24.10 -2.24
C ARG A 218 13.97 25.57 -1.92
N LEU A 219 13.21 25.86 -0.87
CA LEU A 219 13.07 27.23 -0.37
C LEU A 219 14.44 27.76 0.12
N GLU A 220 14.76 29.00 -0.24
CA GLU A 220 15.96 29.68 0.25
C GLU A 220 15.89 29.92 1.78
N SER A 221 14.69 30.25 2.26
CA SER A 221 14.41 30.42 3.69
C SER A 221 14.26 29.07 4.41
N GLN A 222 14.84 28.95 5.60
CA GLN A 222 14.66 27.79 6.49
C GLN A 222 13.50 27.95 7.49
N GLU A 223 12.70 28.99 7.38
CA GLU A 223 11.56 29.20 8.26
C GLU A 223 10.52 28.07 8.11
N MET A 224 9.99 27.60 9.24
CA MET A 224 8.94 26.56 9.28
C MET A 224 7.53 27.14 9.07
N THR A 225 7.39 28.46 9.18
CA THR A 225 6.13 29.17 9.06
C THR A 225 6.35 30.52 8.39
N PHE A 226 5.43 30.93 7.51
CA PHE A 226 5.43 32.24 6.87
C PHE A 226 4.25 33.06 7.39
N GLU A 227 4.39 34.37 7.55
CA GLU A 227 3.25 35.21 7.88
C GLU A 227 2.24 35.19 6.74
N TYR A 228 0.96 35.02 7.07
CA TYR A 228 -0.10 35.00 6.06
C TYR A 228 -0.20 36.35 5.35
N GLN A 229 -0.07 36.32 4.03
CA GLN A 229 -0.44 37.40 3.12
C GLN A 229 -1.25 36.79 1.97
N GLU A 230 -2.13 37.57 1.36
CA GLU A 230 -2.92 37.11 0.20
C GLU A 230 -2.02 36.71 -0.99
N ASN A 231 -0.85 37.34 -1.10
CA ASN A 231 0.18 37.01 -2.08
C ASN A 231 1.53 36.86 -1.37
N VAL A 232 2.04 35.63 -1.28
CA VAL A 232 3.34 35.32 -0.67
C VAL A 232 4.32 34.97 -1.78
N ARG A 233 5.46 35.66 -1.82
CA ARG A 233 6.54 35.41 -2.76
C ARG A 233 7.66 34.66 -2.05
N LEU A 234 7.94 33.44 -2.47
CA LEU A 234 8.95 32.57 -1.87
C LEU A 234 10.13 32.38 -2.81
N GLU A 235 11.31 32.80 -2.38
CA GLU A 235 12.55 32.61 -3.14
C GLU A 235 13.01 31.14 -3.03
N LEU A 236 13.36 30.57 -4.18
CA LEU A 236 13.86 29.21 -4.34
C LEU A 236 15.38 29.24 -4.57
N VAL A 237 16.03 28.12 -4.24
CA VAL A 237 17.36 27.77 -4.70
C VAL A 237 17.32 26.40 -5.36
N GLU A 238 18.02 26.25 -6.49
CA GLU A 238 18.12 24.99 -7.21
C GLU A 238 18.82 23.94 -6.33
N ILE A 239 18.25 22.75 -6.28
CA ILE A 239 18.88 21.60 -5.63
C ILE A 239 19.93 21.09 -6.61
N GLU A 240 21.20 21.41 -6.37
CA GLU A 240 22.30 20.74 -7.07
C GLU A 240 22.08 19.22 -6.97
N LYS A 241 22.02 18.54 -8.12
CA LYS A 241 21.95 17.07 -8.19
C LYS A 241 23.13 16.49 -7.42
N THR A 242 22.87 16.21 -6.16
CA THR A 242 23.82 15.67 -5.20
C THR A 242 23.44 14.21 -5.03
N ALA A 243 24.46 13.36 -5.14
CA ALA A 243 24.34 11.92 -5.02
C ALA A 243 23.57 11.53 -3.75
N ASP A 244 22.87 10.39 -3.81
CA ASP A 244 22.25 9.78 -2.63
C ASP A 244 23.25 9.71 -1.47
N ILE A 245 22.76 9.92 -0.25
CA ILE A 245 23.60 9.89 0.94
C ILE A 245 23.55 8.51 1.57
N ASN A 246 24.73 7.98 1.91
CA ASN A 246 24.86 6.76 2.70
C ASN A 246 24.67 7.11 4.18
N LEU A 247 23.53 6.73 4.75
CA LEU A 247 23.23 6.88 6.17
C LEU A 247 23.62 5.60 6.92
N THR A 248 24.47 5.72 7.93
CA THR A 248 24.89 4.63 8.81
C THR A 248 24.05 4.58 10.08
N ILE A 249 23.28 3.52 10.28
CA ILE A 249 22.46 3.28 11.48
C ILE A 249 23.22 2.34 12.42
N ASN A 250 23.66 2.83 13.56
CA ASN A 250 24.28 2.01 14.60
C ASN A 250 23.23 1.59 15.62
N PHE A 251 22.93 0.30 15.69
CA PHE A 251 22.05 -0.23 16.72
C PHE A 251 22.84 -0.51 17.99
N THR A 252 22.51 0.16 19.09
CA THR A 252 23.29 0.12 20.33
C THR A 252 22.52 -0.48 21.49
N PHE A 253 23.17 -1.36 22.27
CA PHE A 253 22.66 -1.87 23.54
C PHE A 253 23.75 -1.73 24.60
N GLU A 254 23.43 -1.13 25.75
CA GLU A 254 24.38 -0.89 26.86
C GLU A 254 25.72 -0.25 26.41
N GLN A 255 25.65 0.77 25.54
CA GLN A 255 26.81 1.50 24.97
C GLN A 255 27.65 0.71 23.96
N ASN A 256 27.33 -0.56 23.70
CA ASN A 256 27.96 -1.37 22.67
C ASN A 256 27.15 -1.30 21.37
N THR A 257 27.84 -1.16 20.23
CA THR A 257 27.19 -1.29 18.92
C THR A 257 27.00 -2.77 18.64
N ILE A 258 25.75 -3.19 18.49
CA ILE A 258 25.35 -4.57 18.23
C ILE A 258 25.37 -4.86 16.73
N SER A 259 24.91 -3.91 15.92
CA SER A 259 25.02 -3.95 14.46
C SER A 259 25.11 -2.55 13.88
N THR A 260 25.57 -2.49 12.64
CA THR A 260 25.63 -1.26 11.85
C THR A 260 25.04 -1.55 10.47
N GLU A 261 24.03 -0.78 10.08
CA GLU A 261 23.40 -0.87 8.76
C GLU A 261 23.69 0.39 7.96
N THR A 262 24.05 0.26 6.68
CA THR A 262 24.22 1.41 5.79
C THR A 262 23.10 1.42 4.76
N VAL A 263 22.32 2.50 4.74
CA VAL A 263 21.17 2.66 3.89
C VAL A 263 21.34 3.88 2.99
N VAL A 264 21.07 3.69 1.71
CA VAL A 264 21.08 4.78 0.73
C VAL A 264 19.74 5.50 0.86
N VAL A 265 19.78 6.78 1.23
CA VAL A 265 18.58 7.61 1.33
C VAL A 265 18.71 8.85 0.44
N PRO A 266 17.62 9.28 -0.21
CA PRO A 266 17.61 10.54 -0.95
C PRO A 266 18.07 11.69 -0.06
N ASN A 267 18.91 12.61 -0.57
CA ASN A 267 19.49 13.72 0.20
C ASN A 267 18.44 14.70 0.79
N ASN A 268 17.19 14.65 0.33
CA ASN A 268 16.06 15.40 0.88
C ASN A 268 15.33 14.67 2.04
N THR A 269 15.73 13.45 2.39
CA THR A 269 15.14 12.67 3.48
C THR A 269 15.71 13.16 4.81
N ASN A 270 14.84 13.55 5.74
CA ASN A 270 15.22 14.03 7.09
C ASN A 270 14.83 13.05 8.20
N GLN A 271 14.12 11.97 7.86
CA GLN A 271 13.61 10.96 8.77
C GLN A 271 13.69 9.57 8.14
N ILE A 272 13.94 8.54 8.96
CA ILE A 272 13.97 7.16 8.49
C ILE A 272 13.23 6.24 9.45
N ASN A 273 12.45 5.30 8.92
CA ASN A 273 11.89 4.22 9.70
C ASN A 273 12.97 3.16 9.98
N VAL A 274 13.39 3.05 11.24
CA VAL A 274 14.49 2.18 11.68
C VAL A 274 14.03 0.77 12.08
N GLU A 275 12.73 0.55 12.25
CA GLU A 275 12.18 -0.73 12.75
C GLU A 275 12.51 -1.91 11.82
N LYS A 276 12.47 -1.69 10.51
CA LYS A 276 12.75 -2.73 9.51
C LYS A 276 14.22 -3.15 9.41
N TYR A 277 15.11 -2.44 10.11
CA TYR A 277 16.55 -2.71 10.12
C TYR A 277 17.04 -3.22 11.48
N VAL A 278 16.14 -3.44 12.45
CA VAL A 278 16.52 -3.95 13.79
C VAL A 278 17.04 -5.38 13.66
N PRO A 279 18.20 -5.72 14.23
CA PRO A 279 18.77 -7.06 14.19
C PRO A 279 17.87 -8.14 14.79
N GLN A 280 17.97 -9.35 14.25
CA GLN A 280 17.32 -10.52 14.81
C GLN A 280 17.71 -10.71 16.29
N ASN A 281 16.74 -11.09 17.13
CA ASN A 281 16.86 -11.22 18.60
C ASN A 281 16.88 -9.91 19.40
N TYR A 282 16.71 -8.76 18.75
CA TYR A 282 16.58 -7.46 19.40
C TYR A 282 15.26 -6.79 19.04
N ARG A 283 14.85 -5.81 19.86
CA ARG A 283 13.74 -4.89 19.58
C ARG A 283 14.16 -3.46 19.92
N LEU A 284 13.45 -2.48 19.37
CA LEU A 284 13.62 -1.08 19.77
C LEU A 284 13.43 -0.94 21.29
N ALA A 285 14.31 -0.18 21.94
CA ALA A 285 14.17 0.09 23.36
C ALA A 285 12.86 0.85 23.65
N GLN A 286 12.22 0.58 24.78
CA GLN A 286 11.00 1.26 25.18
C GLN A 286 11.21 2.80 25.20
N GLY A 287 10.38 3.52 24.45
CA GLY A 287 10.48 4.98 24.28
C GLY A 287 11.35 5.43 23.09
N GLN A 288 11.92 4.50 22.32
CA GLN A 288 12.57 4.79 21.05
C GLN A 288 11.52 4.85 19.92
N ASP A 289 11.47 5.97 19.19
CA ASP A 289 10.58 6.13 18.05
C ASP A 289 10.99 5.23 16.88
N LYS A 290 9.98 4.70 16.17
CA LYS A 290 10.16 3.92 14.94
C LYS A 290 10.72 4.76 13.80
N VAL A 291 10.36 6.05 13.78
CA VAL A 291 10.81 7.03 12.79
C VAL A 291 11.80 7.97 13.46
N VAL A 292 13.05 7.95 13.02
CA VAL A 292 14.14 8.72 13.63
C VAL A 292 14.56 9.84 12.68
N ALA A 293 14.53 11.08 13.18
CA ALA A 293 15.06 12.22 12.44
C ALA A 293 16.60 12.19 12.44
N PHE A 294 17.21 12.36 11.27
CA PHE A 294 18.65 12.49 11.13
C PHE A 294 18.97 13.84 10.47
N LYS A 295 19.61 14.74 11.22
CA LYS A 295 19.90 16.12 10.78
C LYS A 295 21.12 16.16 9.86
N GLN A 296 21.02 15.54 8.68
CA GLN A 296 22.12 15.40 7.71
C GLN A 296 23.43 14.83 8.30
N SER A 297 23.36 14.14 9.45
CA SER A 297 24.47 13.35 9.94
C SER A 297 24.50 12.05 9.16
N ASN A 298 25.67 11.66 8.64
CA ASN A 298 25.87 10.38 7.97
C ASN A 298 25.73 9.17 8.93
N SER A 299 25.42 9.40 10.20
CA SER A 299 25.14 8.33 11.15
C SER A 299 24.07 8.68 12.18
N ILE A 300 23.32 7.68 12.64
CA ILE A 300 22.42 7.75 13.80
C ILE A 300 22.65 6.55 14.72
N ASN A 301 22.44 6.74 16.03
CA ASN A 301 22.50 5.66 17.02
C ASN A 301 21.07 5.32 17.47
N VAL A 302 20.66 4.06 17.32
CA VAL A 302 19.33 3.57 17.66
C VAL A 302 19.44 2.62 18.85
N PRO A 303 18.94 3.01 20.04
CA PRO A 303 18.90 2.13 21.20
C PRO A 303 17.99 0.93 20.98
N ILE A 304 18.54 -0.26 21.16
CA ILE A 304 17.81 -1.54 21.11
C ILE A 304 18.03 -2.32 22.39
N VAL A 305 17.17 -3.30 22.66
CA VAL A 305 17.31 -4.26 23.75
C VAL A 305 17.11 -5.69 23.23
N PRO A 306 17.74 -6.70 23.84
CA PRO A 306 17.45 -8.09 23.53
C PRO A 306 15.96 -8.40 23.71
N ILE A 307 15.45 -9.36 22.95
CA ILE A 307 14.09 -9.90 23.16
C ILE A 307 14.07 -10.75 24.45
N ILE A 308 15.13 -11.54 24.66
CA ILE A 308 15.28 -12.48 25.78
C ILE A 308 16.48 -12.15 26.67
N LYS A 309 16.40 -12.51 27.96
CA LYS A 309 17.51 -12.57 28.92
C LYS A 309 17.48 -13.91 29.67
N THR A 310 18.61 -14.38 30.15
CA THR A 310 18.74 -15.69 30.82
C THR A 310 19.00 -15.54 32.31
N ALA A 311 18.36 -16.39 33.12
CA ALA A 311 18.66 -16.56 34.53
C ALA A 311 19.06 -18.02 34.80
N THR A 312 20.15 -18.25 35.53
CA THR A 312 20.51 -19.58 36.01
C THR A 312 19.88 -19.83 37.38
N ILE A 313 18.99 -20.82 37.46
CA ILE A 313 18.37 -21.25 38.71
C ILE A 313 19.21 -22.37 39.32
N ARG A 314 19.69 -22.19 40.56
CA ARG A 314 20.49 -23.16 41.31
C ARG A 314 19.71 -23.62 42.54
N PHE A 315 19.47 -24.92 42.64
CA PHE A 315 18.90 -25.52 43.84
C PHE A 315 20.02 -25.94 44.79
N LEU A 316 20.03 -25.45 46.02
CA LEU A 316 21.11 -25.65 46.99
C LEU A 316 20.61 -26.37 48.25
N ASN A 317 21.25 -27.46 48.67
CA ASN A 317 21.11 -28.01 50.02
C ASN A 317 22.31 -27.55 50.86
N GLY A 318 22.09 -26.61 51.78
CA GLY A 318 23.17 -25.86 52.41
C GLY A 318 23.98 -25.08 51.36
N THR A 319 25.26 -25.41 51.22
CA THR A 319 26.18 -24.83 50.20
C THR A 319 26.37 -25.72 48.97
N THR A 320 25.77 -26.92 48.94
CA THR A 320 25.97 -27.88 47.87
C THR A 320 24.90 -27.69 46.81
N GLU A 321 25.30 -27.45 45.57
CA GLU A 321 24.37 -27.40 44.43
C GLU A 321 23.86 -28.81 44.14
N VAL A 322 22.54 -28.96 44.20
CA VAL A 322 21.84 -30.22 43.95
C VAL A 322 21.46 -30.34 42.47
N LYS A 323 21.10 -29.21 41.84
CA LYS A 323 20.71 -29.13 40.42
C LYS A 323 20.75 -27.67 39.95
N SER A 324 21.05 -27.42 38.68
CA SER A 324 20.88 -26.10 38.05
C SER A 324 20.32 -26.20 36.64
N PHE A 325 19.69 -25.13 36.17
CA PHE A 325 19.21 -24.98 34.79
C PHE A 325 19.12 -23.50 34.40
N ASN A 326 19.13 -23.22 33.09
CA ASN A 326 18.94 -21.88 32.56
C ASN A 326 17.47 -21.66 32.19
N LEU A 327 16.93 -20.51 32.58
CA LEU A 327 15.58 -20.06 32.26
C LEU A 327 15.67 -18.83 31.36
N GLU A 328 15.06 -18.90 30.18
CA GLU A 328 14.90 -17.76 29.27
C GLU A 328 13.67 -16.95 29.65
N LEU A 329 13.81 -15.62 29.67
CA LEU A 329 12.79 -14.67 30.10
C LEU A 329 12.72 -13.53 29.09
N SER A 330 11.57 -12.88 28.95
CA SER A 330 11.51 -11.61 28.21
C SER A 330 12.39 -10.57 28.91
N TYR A 331 13.08 -9.74 28.13
CA TYR A 331 14.01 -8.75 28.68
C TYR A 331 13.37 -7.81 29.71
N TYR A 332 12.09 -7.48 29.56
CA TYR A 332 11.35 -6.62 30.48
C TYR A 332 10.76 -7.33 31.70
N ASP A 333 10.77 -8.67 31.74
CA ASP A 333 10.24 -9.40 32.88
C ASP A 333 11.20 -9.25 34.07
N ASN A 334 10.71 -8.70 35.16
CA ASN A 334 11.51 -8.47 36.37
C ASN A 334 11.24 -9.51 37.47
N THR A 335 10.31 -10.43 37.25
CA THR A 335 9.95 -11.51 38.16
C THR A 335 9.94 -12.86 37.47
N ILE A 336 10.18 -13.92 38.24
CA ILE A 336 10.29 -15.31 37.79
C ILE A 336 9.41 -16.19 38.68
N THR A 337 8.75 -17.16 38.07
CA THR A 337 8.09 -18.25 38.78
C THR A 337 8.77 -19.56 38.40
N VAL A 338 9.25 -20.30 39.40
CA VAL A 338 9.95 -21.57 39.21
C VAL A 338 8.97 -22.72 39.48
N ASP A 339 8.84 -23.63 38.51
CA ASP A 339 7.97 -24.80 38.65
C ASP A 339 8.44 -25.68 39.84
N PRO A 340 7.57 -25.96 40.84
CA PRO A 340 7.89 -26.84 41.95
C PRO A 340 8.38 -28.24 41.54
N ASN A 341 7.97 -28.74 40.38
CA ASN A 341 8.38 -30.06 39.87
C ASN A 341 9.86 -30.13 39.50
N LEU A 342 10.55 -28.99 39.43
CA LEU A 342 11.99 -28.96 39.16
C LEU A 342 12.84 -29.27 40.40
N ILE A 343 12.23 -29.33 41.60
CA ILE A 343 12.88 -29.68 42.87
C ILE A 343 13.12 -31.20 42.96
N PRO A 344 14.34 -31.66 43.28
CA PRO A 344 14.63 -33.10 43.43
C PRO A 344 13.81 -33.77 44.54
N TYR A 345 13.33 -35.00 44.30
CA TYR A 345 12.32 -35.71 45.09
C TYR A 345 12.56 -35.81 46.61
N ASN A 346 13.82 -35.94 47.03
CA ASN A 346 14.22 -36.07 48.44
C ASN A 346 14.28 -34.74 49.21
N TYR A 347 13.95 -33.65 48.53
CA TYR A 347 14.10 -32.30 49.03
C TYR A 347 12.77 -31.53 48.99
N GLU A 348 12.66 -30.51 49.83
CA GLU A 348 11.61 -29.49 49.74
C GLU A 348 12.24 -28.10 49.76
N SER A 349 11.63 -27.14 49.05
CA SER A 349 12.11 -25.76 49.01
C SER A 349 11.80 -25.03 50.32
N LEU A 350 12.81 -24.35 50.85
CA LEU A 350 12.69 -23.45 52.00
C LEU A 350 12.18 -22.05 51.61
N SER A 351 12.10 -21.75 50.31
CA SER A 351 11.73 -20.43 49.76
C SER A 351 10.49 -20.51 48.87
N ALA A 352 9.75 -19.39 48.79
CA ALA A 352 8.65 -19.25 47.85
C ALA A 352 9.16 -19.29 46.40
N LEU A 353 8.47 -20.02 45.52
CA LEU A 353 8.89 -20.23 44.13
C LEU A 353 8.25 -19.26 43.13
N ASN A 354 7.34 -18.40 43.60
CA ASN A 354 6.61 -17.45 42.75
C ASN A 354 7.14 -16.02 42.99
N ASN A 355 7.14 -15.20 41.94
CA ASN A 355 7.52 -13.78 41.98
C ASN A 355 8.95 -13.49 42.46
N ILE A 356 9.90 -14.38 42.13
CA ILE A 356 11.32 -14.19 42.44
C ILE A 356 11.85 -13.03 41.58
N THR A 357 12.42 -11.99 42.18
CA THR A 357 13.03 -10.90 41.42
C THR A 357 14.19 -11.40 40.57
N TYR A 358 14.19 -11.04 39.29
CA TYR A 358 15.23 -11.44 38.34
C TYR A 358 16.63 -11.08 38.85
N LYS A 359 17.51 -12.08 38.82
CA LYS A 359 18.96 -11.97 38.93
C LYS A 359 19.58 -12.94 37.92
N PRO A 360 20.79 -12.66 37.39
CA PRO A 360 21.48 -13.61 36.50
C PRO A 360 21.67 -14.99 37.13
N ILE A 361 21.81 -15.04 38.46
CA ILE A 361 21.85 -16.27 39.26
C ILE A 361 20.83 -16.17 40.38
N ILE A 362 19.96 -17.17 40.47
CA ILE A 362 18.91 -17.29 41.50
C ILE A 362 19.15 -18.58 42.26
N GLU A 363 19.27 -18.47 43.57
CA GLU A 363 19.53 -19.61 44.45
C GLU A 363 18.26 -19.96 45.23
N ILE A 364 17.85 -21.22 45.16
CA ILE A 364 16.69 -21.78 45.85
C ILE A 364 17.20 -22.80 46.86
N HIS A 365 17.06 -22.51 48.15
CA HIS A 365 17.54 -23.40 49.20
C HIS A 365 16.55 -24.53 49.52
N LEU A 366 17.09 -25.72 49.74
CA LEU A 366 16.38 -26.99 49.94
C LEU A 366 16.69 -27.60 51.32
N THR A 367 15.78 -28.44 51.84
CA THR A 367 16.01 -29.31 53.04
C THR A 367 15.61 -30.76 52.77
N GLU A 368 16.28 -31.71 53.44
CA GLU A 368 16.02 -33.15 53.32
C GLU A 368 14.80 -33.59 54.15
N LYS A 369 13.97 -34.48 53.58
CA LYS A 369 12.80 -35.07 54.27
C LYS A 369 13.25 -36.14 55.30
N ALA A 370 12.81 -36.05 56.55
CA ALA A 370 13.20 -36.97 57.64
C ALA A 370 12.40 -38.30 57.63
N ILE A 371 13.06 -39.44 57.93
CA ILE A 371 12.44 -40.78 58.02
C ILE A 371 12.77 -41.42 59.38
N VAL A 372 11.78 -42.00 60.08
CA VAL A 372 11.95 -42.83 61.30
C VAL A 372 10.97 -44.00 61.33
N ALA A 373 11.46 -45.25 61.55
CA ALA A 373 10.90 -46.36 62.37
C ALA A 373 11.43 -47.75 61.91
N PRO A 374 11.52 -48.78 62.80
CA PRO A 374 12.00 -50.12 62.43
C PRO A 374 10.93 -50.94 61.67
N THR A 375 11.38 -51.69 60.67
CA THR A 375 10.52 -52.27 59.62
C THR A 375 10.64 -53.80 59.49
N LYS A 376 9.55 -54.46 59.09
CA LYS A 376 9.48 -55.84 58.59
C LYS A 376 9.45 -55.81 57.05
N LYS A 377 9.98 -56.85 56.40
CA LYS A 377 10.02 -56.95 54.92
C LYS A 377 8.80 -57.70 54.38
N LEU A 378 8.16 -57.14 53.37
CA LEU A 378 7.08 -57.74 52.59
C LEU A 378 7.41 -57.61 51.12
N GLN A 379 7.17 -58.66 50.32
CA GLN A 379 7.21 -58.56 48.86
C GLN A 379 5.78 -58.41 48.30
N ILE A 380 5.56 -57.45 47.42
CA ILE A 380 4.32 -57.31 46.65
C ILE A 380 4.62 -57.60 45.19
N ASN A 381 3.94 -58.59 44.61
CA ASN A 381 3.99 -58.92 43.20
C ASN A 381 2.80 -58.31 42.48
N TYR A 382 3.04 -57.26 41.71
CA TYR A 382 2.02 -56.59 40.92
C TYR A 382 1.84 -57.27 39.57
N THR A 383 0.61 -57.58 39.20
CA THR A 383 0.28 -58.28 37.95
C THR A 383 -0.76 -57.53 37.13
N TYR A 384 -0.58 -57.50 35.81
CA TYR A 384 -1.54 -57.00 34.83
C TYR A 384 -1.65 -58.03 33.69
N ASN A 385 -2.89 -58.42 33.33
CA ASN A 385 -3.16 -59.47 32.34
C ASN A 385 -2.36 -60.77 32.58
N TYR A 386 -2.29 -61.21 33.84
CA TYR A 386 -1.54 -62.40 34.30
C TYR A 386 -0.02 -62.34 34.17
N ASN A 387 0.54 -61.23 33.67
CA ASN A 387 1.98 -61.00 33.62
C ASN A 387 2.43 -60.23 34.87
N SER A 388 3.53 -60.65 35.48
CA SER A 388 4.18 -59.89 36.55
C SER A 388 4.78 -58.63 35.94
N ILE A 389 4.32 -57.48 36.40
CA ILE A 389 4.78 -56.16 35.94
C ILE A 389 5.99 -55.76 36.78
N GLU A 390 5.86 -55.86 38.10
CA GLU A 390 6.92 -55.50 39.04
C GLU A 390 6.75 -56.26 40.36
N LYS A 391 7.88 -56.57 41.00
CA LYS A 391 7.92 -57.07 42.38
C LYS A 391 8.61 -56.02 43.25
N VAL A 392 7.89 -55.53 44.24
CA VAL A 392 8.38 -54.49 45.15
C VAL A 392 8.60 -55.10 46.52
N ASP A 393 9.84 -55.08 46.99
CA ASP A 393 10.16 -55.40 48.38
C ASP A 393 10.00 -54.13 49.22
N ILE A 394 8.98 -54.09 50.08
CA ILE A 394 8.71 -52.97 50.97
C ILE A 394 9.08 -53.29 52.41
N GLN A 395 9.44 -52.24 53.14
CA GLN A 395 9.75 -52.29 54.56
C GLN A 395 8.66 -51.53 55.32
N ILE A 396 7.80 -52.25 56.01
CA ILE A 396 6.64 -51.70 56.74
C ILE A 396 6.88 -51.74 58.25
N ASP A 397 6.33 -50.81 59.01
CA ASP A 397 6.49 -50.84 60.47
C ASP A 397 5.97 -52.18 61.02
N SER A 398 6.73 -52.73 61.97
CA SER A 398 6.40 -53.94 62.70
C SER A 398 4.99 -53.99 63.31
N SER A 399 4.33 -52.84 63.54
CA SER A 399 2.96 -52.75 64.07
C SER A 399 1.84 -52.71 63.00
N VAL A 400 2.17 -52.78 61.71
CA VAL A 400 1.17 -52.70 60.63
C VAL A 400 0.51 -54.05 60.39
N GLU A 401 -0.81 -54.13 60.57
CA GLU A 401 -1.61 -55.35 60.38
C GLU A 401 -2.23 -55.46 58.98
N GLU A 402 -2.35 -54.35 58.25
CA GLU A 402 -2.86 -54.29 56.88
C GLU A 402 -1.98 -53.35 56.04
N ILE A 403 -1.69 -53.73 54.79
CA ILE A 403 -0.93 -52.89 53.87
C ILE A 403 -1.88 -52.22 52.89
N ASN A 404 -1.76 -50.90 52.79
CA ASN A 404 -2.40 -50.11 51.75
C ASN A 404 -1.59 -50.24 50.44
N LEU A 405 -2.08 -51.05 49.51
CA LEU A 405 -1.38 -51.35 48.25
C LEU A 405 -1.21 -50.12 47.35
N ASN A 406 -2.01 -49.05 47.54
CA ASN A 406 -1.89 -47.81 46.77
C ASN A 406 -0.58 -47.06 47.07
N GLU A 407 0.01 -47.23 48.25
CA GLU A 407 1.23 -46.52 48.66
C GLU A 407 2.50 -47.08 47.97
N HIS A 408 2.38 -48.20 47.28
CA HIS A 408 3.49 -48.96 46.71
C HIS A 408 3.29 -49.35 45.24
N LEU A 409 2.34 -48.71 44.56
CA LEU A 409 2.06 -48.96 43.15
C LEU A 409 3.27 -48.61 42.26
N PRO A 410 3.57 -49.44 41.23
CA PRO A 410 4.48 -49.07 40.16
C PRO A 410 4.06 -47.77 39.49
N GLN A 411 5.02 -46.93 39.11
CA GLN A 411 4.73 -45.69 38.40
C GLN A 411 3.96 -45.98 37.10
N GLY A 412 2.84 -45.30 36.89
CA GLY A 412 1.98 -45.50 35.72
C GLY A 412 0.88 -46.56 35.87
N TYR A 413 0.58 -47.01 37.10
CA TYR A 413 -0.44 -48.02 37.36
C TYR A 413 -1.33 -47.67 38.56
N VAL A 414 -2.60 -48.13 38.53
CA VAL A 414 -3.56 -48.10 39.64
C VAL A 414 -4.02 -49.53 39.98
N LEU A 415 -4.57 -49.73 41.18
CA LEU A 415 -5.19 -51.01 41.52
C LEU A 415 -6.38 -51.29 40.59
N ALA A 416 -6.51 -52.54 40.15
CA ALA A 416 -7.68 -52.97 39.40
C ALA A 416 -8.93 -52.86 40.28
N GLU A 417 -10.09 -52.53 39.72
CA GLU A 417 -11.34 -52.26 40.47
C GLU A 417 -11.80 -53.41 41.40
N SER A 418 -11.35 -54.64 41.11
CA SER A 418 -11.63 -55.85 41.93
C SER A 418 -10.58 -56.13 43.01
N GLN A 419 -9.53 -55.31 43.13
CA GLN A 419 -8.45 -55.48 44.08
C GLN A 419 -8.73 -54.64 45.33
N GLU A 420 -8.78 -55.29 46.50
CA GLU A 420 -8.90 -54.58 47.78
C GLU A 420 -7.68 -53.70 48.02
N GLN A 421 -7.91 -52.45 48.42
CA GLN A 421 -6.87 -51.46 48.66
C GLN A 421 -6.03 -51.81 49.89
N ASN A 422 -6.68 -52.20 50.98
CA ASN A 422 -6.02 -52.64 52.21
C ASN A 422 -6.06 -54.16 52.26
N VAL A 423 -4.88 -54.79 52.29
CA VAL A 423 -4.78 -56.25 52.35
C VAL A 423 -4.10 -56.64 53.65
N PRO A 424 -4.68 -57.58 54.43
CA PRO A 424 -4.09 -57.98 55.70
C PRO A 424 -2.72 -58.63 55.50
N TYR A 425 -1.75 -58.20 56.31
CA TYR A 425 -0.40 -58.75 56.32
C TYR A 425 -0.41 -60.14 56.96
N THR A 426 -0.66 -61.16 56.15
CA THR A 426 -0.78 -62.55 56.60
C THR A 426 0.35 -63.44 56.10
N GLN A 427 1.11 -63.00 55.09
CA GLN A 427 2.18 -63.75 54.42
C GLN A 427 3.25 -62.78 53.86
N ASP A 428 4.47 -63.27 53.65
CA ASP A 428 5.61 -62.48 53.14
C ASP A 428 5.47 -62.08 51.65
N LEU A 429 4.47 -62.60 50.93
CA LEU A 429 4.20 -62.29 49.53
C LEU A 429 2.71 -61.99 49.31
N ILE A 430 2.41 -60.78 48.82
CA ILE A 430 1.08 -60.39 48.35
C ILE A 430 1.09 -60.31 46.82
N THR A 431 0.07 -60.84 46.15
CA THR A 431 -0.11 -60.60 44.70
C THR A 431 -1.26 -59.62 44.50
N ALA A 432 -0.96 -58.48 43.87
CA ALA A 432 -1.92 -57.41 43.64
C ALA A 432 -2.21 -57.26 42.14
N LYS A 433 -3.48 -57.17 41.77
CA LYS A 433 -3.88 -56.87 40.38
C LYS A 433 -3.89 -55.37 40.15
N ILE A 434 -3.15 -54.91 39.15
CA ILE A 434 -3.06 -53.51 38.74
C ILE A 434 -3.48 -53.37 37.28
N VAL A 435 -3.87 -52.16 36.91
CA VAL A 435 -4.11 -51.72 35.53
C VAL A 435 -3.30 -50.43 35.30
N PRO A 436 -2.89 -50.10 34.07
CA PRO A 436 -2.27 -48.80 33.79
C PRO A 436 -3.12 -47.67 34.35
N ASP A 437 -2.52 -46.64 34.95
CA ASP A 437 -3.26 -45.53 35.55
C ASP A 437 -3.98 -44.67 34.49
N HIS A 438 -3.46 -44.69 33.27
CA HIS A 438 -4.04 -44.06 32.10
C HIS A 438 -4.15 -45.03 30.93
N LYS A 439 -5.09 -44.74 30.01
CA LYS A 439 -5.20 -45.36 28.69
C LYS A 439 -5.12 -44.27 27.63
N THR A 440 -4.50 -44.59 26.50
CA THR A 440 -4.40 -43.67 25.37
C THR A 440 -5.63 -43.81 24.48
N ILE A 441 -6.22 -42.69 24.09
CA ILE A 441 -7.29 -42.64 23.10
C ILE A 441 -6.83 -41.80 21.92
N ASN A 442 -7.24 -42.21 20.70
CA ASN A 442 -6.99 -41.46 19.49
C ASN A 442 -8.13 -40.48 19.22
N ILE A 443 -7.82 -39.21 19.01
CA ILE A 443 -8.76 -38.21 18.51
C ILE A 443 -8.46 -38.03 17.03
N VAL A 444 -9.42 -38.32 16.18
CA VAL A 444 -9.33 -38.15 14.72
C VAL A 444 -10.19 -36.96 14.32
N PHE A 445 -9.57 -35.95 13.73
CA PHE A 445 -10.24 -34.75 13.28
C PHE A 445 -10.62 -34.87 11.80
N LEU A 446 -11.91 -34.80 11.48
CA LEU A 446 -12.45 -35.07 10.14
C LEU A 446 -13.05 -33.81 9.51
N LYS A 447 -12.71 -33.49 8.26
CA LYS A 447 -13.45 -32.52 7.42
C LYS A 447 -14.02 -33.26 6.22
N ASN A 448 -15.33 -33.20 5.99
CA ASN A 448 -16.00 -33.93 4.90
C ASN A 448 -15.64 -35.44 4.88
N ASN A 449 -15.55 -36.06 6.05
CA ASN A 449 -15.09 -37.45 6.26
C ASN A 449 -13.63 -37.75 5.86
N GLN A 450 -12.83 -36.74 5.55
CA GLN A 450 -11.39 -36.87 5.35
C GLN A 450 -10.64 -36.51 6.63
N GLU A 451 -9.72 -37.36 7.04
CA GLU A 451 -8.81 -37.10 8.15
C GLU A 451 -7.91 -35.90 7.86
N ILE A 452 -7.99 -34.90 8.74
CA ILE A 452 -7.19 -33.67 8.69
C ILE A 452 -6.01 -33.76 9.65
N ALA A 453 -6.24 -34.33 10.83
CA ALA A 453 -5.20 -34.56 11.82
C ALA A 453 -5.62 -35.67 12.78
N GLN A 454 -4.63 -36.29 13.43
CA GLN A 454 -4.81 -37.22 14.53
C GLN A 454 -4.00 -36.75 15.74
N LYS A 455 -4.59 -36.80 16.93
CA LYS A 455 -3.93 -36.53 18.21
C LYS A 455 -4.18 -37.67 19.18
N GLN A 456 -3.21 -37.97 20.03
CA GLN A 456 -3.36 -38.92 21.12
C GLN A 456 -3.49 -38.16 22.42
N ILE A 457 -4.47 -38.53 23.24
CA ILE A 457 -4.56 -38.05 24.62
C ILE A 457 -4.62 -39.24 25.57
N THR A 458 -4.08 -39.04 26.77
CA THR A 458 -4.10 -40.04 27.83
C THR A 458 -5.19 -39.67 28.82
N VAL A 459 -6.08 -40.61 29.12
CA VAL A 459 -7.18 -40.43 30.09
C VAL A 459 -7.03 -41.44 31.21
N PRO A 460 -7.52 -41.15 32.44
CA PRO A 460 -7.51 -42.14 33.50
C PRO A 460 -8.17 -43.46 33.04
N HIS A 461 -7.59 -44.59 33.41
CA HIS A 461 -8.01 -45.90 32.89
C HIS A 461 -9.49 -46.21 33.13
N ASN A 462 -9.99 -45.82 34.31
CA ASN A 462 -11.37 -46.00 34.74
C ASN A 462 -12.30 -44.88 34.27
N SER A 463 -11.81 -43.90 33.49
CA SER A 463 -12.65 -42.83 32.96
C SER A 463 -13.62 -43.41 31.94
N THR A 464 -14.90 -43.14 32.16
CA THR A 464 -16.00 -43.44 31.25
C THR A 464 -16.33 -42.23 30.36
N GLN A 465 -15.88 -41.04 30.76
CA GLN A 465 -16.04 -39.79 30.03
C GLN A 465 -14.71 -39.05 29.88
N VAL A 466 -14.56 -38.27 28.80
CA VAL A 466 -13.40 -37.42 28.55
C VAL A 466 -13.86 -36.06 28.04
N SER A 467 -13.14 -35.03 28.45
CA SER A 467 -13.23 -33.70 27.86
C SER A 467 -11.99 -33.43 27.03
N ILE A 468 -12.18 -33.03 25.78
CA ILE A 468 -11.10 -32.69 24.85
C ILE A 468 -10.83 -31.20 24.99
N ASP A 469 -9.57 -30.83 25.22
CA ASP A 469 -9.14 -29.43 25.24
C ASP A 469 -9.36 -28.81 23.85
N PRO A 470 -10.13 -27.71 23.72
CA PRO A 470 -10.33 -27.02 22.44
C PRO A 470 -9.03 -26.62 21.74
N ASN A 471 -7.92 -26.44 22.46
CA ASN A 471 -6.61 -26.12 21.88
C ASN A 471 -6.00 -27.29 21.09
N LEU A 472 -6.53 -28.50 21.21
CA LEU A 472 -6.11 -29.66 20.43
C LEU A 472 -6.70 -29.66 19.00
N ILE A 473 -7.67 -28.78 18.72
CA ILE A 473 -8.22 -28.59 17.37
C ILE A 473 -7.12 -27.98 16.48
N PRO A 474 -6.84 -28.55 15.29
CA PRO A 474 -5.89 -27.98 14.34
C PRO A 474 -6.18 -26.52 14.01
N GLU A 475 -5.12 -25.71 13.92
CA GLU A 475 -5.23 -24.30 13.57
C GLU A 475 -5.96 -24.11 12.23
N GLY A 476 -6.85 -23.10 12.15
CA GLY A 476 -7.69 -22.87 10.97
C GLY A 476 -9.00 -23.66 10.94
N TYR A 477 -9.39 -24.34 12.03
CA TYR A 477 -10.65 -25.09 12.14
C TYR A 477 -11.43 -24.78 13.43
N LEU A 478 -12.74 -24.98 13.39
CA LEU A 478 -13.69 -24.97 14.50
C LEU A 478 -14.48 -26.29 14.50
N THR A 479 -15.13 -26.64 15.60
CA THR A 479 -16.01 -27.80 15.66
C THR A 479 -17.31 -27.44 16.35
N ASN A 480 -18.41 -28.00 15.86
CA ASN A 480 -19.72 -27.92 16.52
C ASN A 480 -19.97 -29.16 17.41
N ASP A 481 -19.05 -30.13 17.40
CA ASP A 481 -19.17 -31.32 18.21
C ASP A 481 -18.97 -30.96 19.69
N GLN A 482 -19.74 -31.59 20.58
CA GLN A 482 -19.61 -31.39 22.01
C GLN A 482 -18.26 -31.96 22.49
N LEU A 483 -17.36 -31.10 22.98
CA LEU A 483 -16.02 -31.53 23.43
C LEU A 483 -15.97 -31.96 24.90
N GLN A 484 -17.08 -31.84 25.63
CA GLN A 484 -17.18 -32.16 27.05
C GLN A 484 -17.98 -33.46 27.26
N ASN A 485 -17.57 -34.27 28.24
CA ASN A 485 -18.27 -35.50 28.66
C ASN A 485 -18.45 -36.55 27.54
N LEU A 486 -17.52 -36.62 26.59
CA LEU A 486 -17.54 -37.61 25.52
C LEU A 486 -17.31 -39.01 26.07
N PRO A 487 -18.05 -40.04 25.63
CA PRO A 487 -17.81 -41.40 26.06
C PRO A 487 -16.41 -41.85 25.65
N VAL A 488 -15.66 -42.42 26.58
CA VAL A 488 -14.28 -42.85 26.30
C VAL A 488 -14.28 -44.10 25.42
N GLN A 489 -13.76 -43.96 24.21
CA GLN A 489 -13.58 -45.02 23.20
C GLN A 489 -12.13 -45.02 22.71
N ASP A 490 -11.66 -46.12 22.10
CA ASP A 490 -10.31 -46.21 21.53
C ASP A 490 -10.05 -45.14 20.46
N THR A 491 -11.12 -44.68 19.79
CA THR A 491 -11.09 -43.58 18.83
C THR A 491 -12.30 -42.68 18.99
N ILE A 492 -12.07 -41.37 19.13
CA ILE A 492 -13.09 -40.33 19.13
C ILE A 492 -12.94 -39.53 17.83
N GLN A 493 -14.03 -39.39 17.08
CA GLN A 493 -14.05 -38.60 15.85
C GLN A 493 -14.66 -37.22 16.13
N ILE A 494 -13.95 -36.16 15.74
CA ILE A 494 -14.39 -34.77 15.89
C ILE A 494 -14.50 -34.15 14.50
N HIS A 495 -15.70 -33.71 14.14
CA HIS A 495 -15.98 -33.10 12.84
C HIS A 495 -15.60 -31.63 12.85
N LEU A 496 -14.70 -31.28 11.95
CA LEU A 496 -14.18 -29.94 11.77
C LEU A 496 -14.94 -29.21 10.67
N THR A 497 -15.27 -27.97 10.99
CA THR A 497 -15.63 -26.93 10.02
C THR A 497 -14.41 -26.00 9.92
N PRO A 498 -13.95 -25.58 8.74
CA PRO A 498 -12.92 -24.56 8.65
C PRO A 498 -13.29 -23.36 9.51
N LYS A 499 -12.29 -22.76 10.17
CA LYS A 499 -12.40 -21.43 10.77
C LYS A 499 -12.38 -20.43 9.63
N THR A 500 -13.40 -20.48 8.78
CA THR A 500 -13.75 -19.37 7.92
C THR A 500 -14.26 -18.27 8.85
N GLN A 501 -13.36 -17.45 9.35
CA GLN A 501 -13.51 -16.07 8.96
C GLN A 501 -13.03 -16.06 7.52
N GLU A 502 -13.94 -16.32 6.58
CA GLU A 502 -13.71 -15.68 5.30
C GLU A 502 -13.81 -14.21 5.66
N GLU A 503 -12.65 -13.56 5.77
CA GLU A 503 -12.64 -12.11 5.66
C GLU A 503 -13.24 -11.84 4.30
N SER A 504 -14.54 -11.62 4.32
CA SER A 504 -15.26 -11.21 3.15
C SER A 504 -14.64 -9.86 2.75
N ILE A 505 -14.06 -9.80 1.55
CA ILE A 505 -13.46 -8.56 1.05
C ILE A 505 -14.56 -7.85 0.29
N MET A 506 -15.04 -6.74 0.85
CA MET A 506 -15.90 -5.81 0.15
C MET A 506 -15.01 -4.75 -0.51
N THR A 507 -15.20 -4.51 -1.80
CA THR A 507 -14.47 -3.45 -2.51
C THR A 507 -15.44 -2.30 -2.76
N LEU A 508 -15.13 -1.13 -2.20
CA LEU A 508 -15.85 0.11 -2.46
C LEU A 508 -15.25 0.75 -3.71
N ASN A 509 -16.01 0.77 -4.81
CA ASN A 509 -15.63 1.54 -5.99
C ASN A 509 -16.27 2.92 -5.89
N PHE A 510 -15.44 3.95 -5.74
CA PHE A 510 -15.92 5.33 -5.75
C PHE A 510 -16.12 5.78 -7.20
N VAL A 511 -17.37 5.87 -7.62
CA VAL A 511 -17.75 6.10 -9.03
C VAL A 511 -18.23 7.54 -9.22
N TYR A 512 -17.71 8.20 -10.27
CA TYR A 512 -18.20 9.48 -10.78
C TYR A 512 -18.32 9.39 -12.30
N ASN A 513 -19.46 9.79 -12.88
CA ASN A 513 -19.74 9.72 -14.32
C ASN A 513 -19.44 8.34 -14.95
N SER A 514 -19.82 7.25 -14.27
CA SER A 514 -19.56 5.87 -14.70
C SER A 514 -18.09 5.46 -14.77
N GLN A 515 -17.15 6.30 -14.30
CA GLN A 515 -15.75 5.92 -14.09
C GLN A 515 -15.48 5.65 -12.62
N THR A 516 -14.74 4.57 -12.34
CA THR A 516 -14.21 4.31 -10.99
C THR A 516 -12.97 5.16 -10.78
N LEU A 517 -13.03 6.10 -9.84
CA LEU A 517 -11.91 7.01 -9.54
C LEU A 517 -10.94 6.43 -8.53
N ASN A 518 -11.44 5.61 -7.61
CA ASN A 518 -10.66 4.93 -6.59
C ASN A 518 -11.41 3.67 -6.14
N SER A 519 -10.66 2.67 -5.68
CA SER A 519 -11.19 1.44 -5.12
C SER A 519 -10.57 1.19 -3.76
N LEU A 520 -11.39 0.96 -2.74
CA LEU A 520 -10.95 0.63 -1.39
C LEU A 520 -11.46 -0.75 -0.99
N SER A 521 -10.54 -1.68 -0.77
CA SER A 521 -10.88 -3.00 -0.21
C SER A 521 -10.93 -2.94 1.31
N ILE A 522 -12.10 -3.24 1.87
CA ILE A 522 -12.32 -3.28 3.32
C ILE A 522 -12.57 -4.72 3.76
N LYS A 523 -11.96 -5.08 4.88
CA LYS A 523 -12.15 -6.37 5.54
C LYS A 523 -13.15 -6.16 6.67
N ALA A 524 -14.34 -6.74 6.58
CA ALA A 524 -15.31 -6.70 7.66
C ALA A 524 -15.60 -8.10 8.19
N GLN A 525 -15.96 -8.19 9.47
CA GLN A 525 -16.37 -9.46 10.06
C GLN A 525 -17.78 -9.82 9.56
N ASP A 526 -18.06 -11.11 9.33
CA ASP A 526 -19.30 -11.66 8.74
C ASP A 526 -20.62 -11.26 9.44
N ASN A 527 -20.55 -10.48 10.53
CA ASN A 527 -21.70 -10.01 11.32
C ASN A 527 -21.92 -8.48 11.19
N GLN A 528 -21.09 -7.77 10.43
CA GLN A 528 -21.16 -6.32 10.30
C GLN A 528 -22.21 -5.96 9.24
N GLY A 529 -23.48 -5.82 9.64
CA GLY A 529 -24.59 -5.65 8.69
C GLY A 529 -24.53 -4.38 7.83
N THR A 530 -23.76 -3.37 8.24
CA THR A 530 -23.60 -2.11 7.51
C THR A 530 -22.18 -1.56 7.63
N VAL A 531 -21.74 -0.86 6.59
CA VAL A 531 -20.48 -0.11 6.53
C VAL A 531 -20.80 1.38 6.55
N ASP A 532 -20.15 2.13 7.44
CA ASP A 532 -20.26 3.59 7.50
C ASP A 532 -19.16 4.22 6.62
N LEU A 533 -19.58 4.84 5.52
CA LEU A 533 -18.71 5.49 4.54
C LEU A 533 -18.00 6.73 5.11
N SER A 534 -18.50 7.33 6.19
CA SER A 534 -17.84 8.47 6.84
C SER A 534 -16.53 8.11 7.54
N SER A 535 -16.30 6.82 7.78
CA SER A 535 -15.07 6.29 8.40
C SER A 535 -13.91 6.12 7.42
N TYR A 536 -14.14 6.36 6.12
CA TYR A 536 -13.13 6.20 5.07
C TYR A 536 -12.83 7.52 4.39
N GLU A 537 -11.57 7.74 4.04
CA GLU A 537 -11.16 8.89 3.25
C GLU A 537 -11.68 8.74 1.81
N LEU A 538 -12.55 9.67 1.40
CA LEU A 538 -12.95 9.79 0.00
C LEU A 538 -11.77 10.30 -0.85
N PRO A 539 -11.75 10.03 -2.16
CA PRO A 539 -10.78 10.64 -3.08
C PRO A 539 -10.70 12.16 -2.88
N GLN A 540 -9.49 12.70 -2.91
CA GLN A 540 -9.26 14.12 -2.66
C GLN A 540 -10.12 14.97 -3.62
N ASN A 541 -10.80 15.97 -3.08
CA ASN A 541 -11.75 16.86 -3.78
C ASN A 541 -13.12 16.24 -4.15
N TYR A 542 -13.53 15.12 -3.53
CA TYR A 542 -14.85 14.52 -3.74
C TYR A 542 -15.69 14.43 -2.45
N GLN A 543 -17.01 14.35 -2.62
CA GLN A 543 -18.02 14.09 -1.59
C GLN A 543 -19.03 13.04 -2.06
N LEU A 544 -19.80 12.45 -1.14
CA LEU A 544 -20.86 11.51 -1.50
C LEU A 544 -21.93 12.17 -2.39
N ALA A 545 -22.46 11.41 -3.35
CA ALA A 545 -23.54 11.87 -4.20
C ALA A 545 -24.83 12.13 -3.39
N GLN A 546 -25.63 13.13 -3.76
CA GLN A 546 -26.90 13.42 -3.10
C GLN A 546 -27.86 12.25 -3.34
N GLY A 547 -28.23 11.54 -2.27
CA GLY A 547 -29.01 10.30 -2.34
C GLY A 547 -28.19 9.02 -2.12
N GLN A 548 -26.86 9.10 -2.15
CA GLN A 548 -26.00 8.03 -1.65
C GLN A 548 -26.05 8.01 -0.13
N SER A 549 -26.49 6.90 0.46
CA SER A 549 -26.50 6.73 1.91
C SER A 549 -25.07 6.72 2.45
N SER A 550 -24.83 7.40 3.58
CA SER A 550 -23.56 7.34 4.32
C SER A 550 -23.33 5.98 4.97
N THR A 551 -24.38 5.15 5.08
CA THR A 551 -24.28 3.75 5.49
C THR A 551 -24.78 2.85 4.39
N ILE A 552 -24.00 1.84 4.04
CA ILE A 552 -24.35 0.86 3.00
C ILE A 552 -24.41 -0.54 3.61
N ALA A 553 -25.30 -1.38 3.11
CA ALA A 553 -25.37 -2.77 3.54
C ALA A 553 -24.04 -3.46 3.19
N TYR A 554 -23.51 -4.22 4.14
CA TYR A 554 -22.34 -5.02 3.86
C TYR A 554 -22.71 -6.17 2.92
N SER A 555 -21.90 -6.37 1.88
CA SER A 555 -22.11 -7.44 0.91
C SER A 555 -20.78 -7.90 0.33
N ASN A 556 -20.64 -9.21 0.11
CA ASN A 556 -19.48 -9.78 -0.56
C ASN A 556 -19.50 -9.35 -2.03
N GLY A 557 -18.48 -8.57 -2.45
CA GLY A 557 -18.35 -8.11 -3.84
C GLY A 557 -17.95 -6.63 -3.96
N ILE A 558 -18.22 -6.09 -5.15
CA ILE A 558 -17.99 -4.68 -5.48
C ILE A 558 -19.27 -3.92 -5.17
N VAL A 559 -19.15 -2.85 -4.38
CA VAL A 559 -20.23 -1.90 -4.16
C VAL A 559 -19.80 -0.55 -4.74
N GLU A 560 -20.62 -0.03 -5.65
CA GLU A 560 -20.41 1.29 -6.21
C GLU A 560 -20.91 2.35 -5.24
N VAL A 561 -20.01 3.20 -4.79
CA VAL A 561 -20.29 4.38 -3.98
C VAL A 561 -20.30 5.57 -4.91
N GLN A 562 -21.48 6.12 -5.15
CA GLN A 562 -21.60 7.30 -6.01
C GLN A 562 -21.01 8.51 -5.29
N ILE A 563 -20.01 9.14 -5.92
CA ILE A 563 -19.36 10.36 -5.45
C ILE A 563 -19.47 11.45 -6.50
N VAL A 564 -19.36 12.70 -6.08
CA VAL A 564 -19.26 13.87 -6.95
C VAL A 564 -18.12 14.75 -6.48
N PRO A 565 -17.52 15.58 -7.35
CA PRO A 565 -16.59 16.61 -6.92
C PRO A 565 -17.17 17.48 -5.80
N LEU A 566 -16.34 17.98 -4.90
CA LEU A 566 -16.73 19.00 -3.91
C LEU A 566 -17.23 20.25 -4.64
N ASN A 567 -16.53 20.61 -5.72
CA ASN A 567 -16.80 21.80 -6.50
C ASN A 567 -16.90 21.50 -8.00
N LYS A 568 -17.65 22.32 -8.72
CA LYS A 568 -17.70 22.37 -10.19
C LYS A 568 -17.28 23.75 -10.66
N ASN A 569 -16.64 23.80 -11.82
CA ASN A 569 -16.20 25.06 -12.41
C ASN A 569 -17.30 25.66 -13.29
N VAL A 570 -17.32 26.99 -13.32
CA VAL A 570 -18.10 27.78 -14.26
C VAL A 570 -17.15 28.69 -14.99
N LEU A 571 -17.19 28.63 -16.32
CA LEU A 571 -16.47 29.56 -17.17
C LEU A 571 -17.37 30.77 -17.44
N ILE A 572 -16.93 31.94 -17.01
CA ILE A 572 -17.62 33.21 -17.23
C ILE A 572 -16.94 33.89 -18.41
N SER A 573 -17.64 33.92 -19.54
CA SER A 573 -17.28 34.74 -20.70
C SER A 573 -17.86 36.14 -20.51
N TRP A 574 -17.01 37.15 -20.44
CA TRP A 574 -17.43 38.53 -20.39
C TRP A 574 -17.48 39.07 -21.81
N GLU A 575 -18.65 39.43 -22.30
CA GLU A 575 -18.82 39.93 -23.67
C GLU A 575 -19.25 41.38 -23.65
N ASP A 576 -18.64 42.21 -24.48
CA ASP A 576 -19.09 43.58 -24.66
C ASP A 576 -20.39 43.67 -25.49
N GLU A 577 -20.84 44.89 -25.72
CA GLU A 577 -22.05 45.21 -26.48
C GLU A 577 -21.99 44.77 -27.96
N LYS A 578 -20.79 44.41 -28.46
CA LYS A 578 -20.56 43.86 -29.80
C LYS A 578 -20.40 42.33 -29.79
N HIS A 579 -20.65 41.67 -28.67
CA HIS A 579 -20.40 40.24 -28.45
C HIS A 579 -18.93 39.86 -28.61
N SER A 580 -18.02 40.83 -28.44
CA SER A 580 -16.58 40.55 -28.40
C SER A 580 -16.20 40.13 -26.98
N LYS A 581 -15.54 38.98 -26.85
CA LYS A 581 -15.04 38.47 -25.58
C LYS A 581 -13.98 39.42 -25.02
N VAL A 582 -14.29 40.08 -23.90
CA VAL A 582 -13.44 41.05 -23.21
C VAL A 582 -12.48 40.35 -22.26
N ALA A 583 -12.98 39.34 -21.54
CA ALA A 583 -12.22 38.56 -20.59
C ALA A 583 -12.89 37.21 -20.37
N GLU A 584 -12.15 36.30 -19.74
CA GLU A 584 -12.68 35.04 -19.25
C GLU A 584 -12.23 34.85 -17.81
N ASN A 585 -13.15 34.46 -16.94
CA ASN A 585 -12.82 34.07 -15.58
C ASN A 585 -13.43 32.72 -15.30
N GLU A 586 -12.64 31.84 -14.69
CA GLU A 586 -13.15 30.61 -14.12
C GLU A 586 -13.48 30.85 -12.65
N ILE A 587 -14.66 30.41 -12.22
CA ILE A 587 -15.00 30.34 -10.80
C ILE A 587 -15.29 28.90 -10.42
N THR A 588 -14.96 28.57 -9.18
CA THR A 588 -15.24 27.26 -8.61
C THR A 588 -16.39 27.43 -7.63
N ILE A 589 -17.47 26.66 -7.82
CA ILE A 589 -18.66 26.70 -6.95
C ILE A 589 -18.95 25.30 -6.41
N PRO A 590 -19.60 25.17 -5.23
CA PRO A 590 -19.99 23.86 -4.71
C PRO A 590 -20.85 23.07 -5.71
N TYR A 591 -20.62 21.77 -5.82
CA TYR A 591 -21.21 20.94 -6.90
C TYR A 591 -22.74 20.97 -6.94
N TYR A 592 -23.41 20.97 -5.78
CA TYR A 592 -24.86 21.01 -5.69
C TYR A 592 -25.48 22.40 -5.79
N ASN A 593 -24.68 23.45 -5.79
CA ASN A 593 -25.21 24.80 -5.94
C ASN A 593 -25.81 24.94 -7.35
N GLN A 594 -27.11 25.20 -7.41
CA GLN A 594 -27.80 25.50 -8.65
C GLN A 594 -27.69 26.97 -9.03
N THR A 595 -27.31 27.82 -8.08
CA THR A 595 -27.07 29.24 -8.29
C THR A 595 -25.76 29.68 -7.66
N PHE A 596 -25.19 30.75 -8.17
CA PHE A 596 -24.00 31.37 -7.59
C PHE A 596 -24.00 32.88 -7.83
N ASP A 597 -23.14 33.56 -7.08
CA ASP A 597 -22.90 35.00 -7.22
C ASP A 597 -21.52 35.23 -7.84
N ILE A 598 -21.43 36.16 -8.79
CA ILE A 598 -20.16 36.65 -9.31
C ILE A 598 -19.79 37.90 -8.52
N HIS A 599 -18.56 37.95 -8.00
CA HIS A 599 -18.11 39.13 -7.27
C HIS A 599 -17.88 40.31 -8.23
N GLU A 600 -18.27 41.53 -7.84
CA GLU A 600 -18.12 42.74 -8.68
C GLU A 600 -16.66 43.01 -9.09
N SER A 601 -15.68 42.58 -8.28
CA SER A 601 -14.26 42.72 -8.62
C SER A 601 -13.81 41.86 -9.80
N MET A 602 -14.62 40.85 -10.20
CA MET A 602 -14.35 40.02 -11.38
C MET A 602 -14.81 40.68 -12.67
N VAL A 603 -15.61 41.76 -12.58
CA VAL A 603 -15.99 42.55 -13.74
C VAL A 603 -14.74 43.24 -14.28
N PRO A 604 -14.39 43.05 -15.57
CA PRO A 604 -13.23 43.68 -16.18
C PRO A 604 -13.21 45.20 -15.95
N LYS A 605 -12.04 45.72 -15.53
CA LYS A 605 -11.88 47.13 -15.20
C LYS A 605 -12.24 48.02 -16.39
N GLY A 606 -13.10 49.01 -16.15
CA GLY A 606 -13.60 49.91 -17.19
C GLY A 606 -14.91 49.46 -17.83
N TYR A 607 -15.57 48.45 -17.27
CA TYR A 607 -16.90 47.99 -17.68
C TYR A 607 -17.85 47.93 -16.47
N THR A 608 -19.16 47.98 -16.75
CA THR A 608 -20.27 47.63 -15.84
C THR A 608 -21.06 46.49 -16.43
N THR A 609 -21.77 45.73 -15.61
CA THR A 609 -22.64 44.66 -16.11
C THR A 609 -24.05 45.17 -16.34
N THR A 610 -24.75 44.66 -17.36
CA THR A 610 -26.20 44.86 -17.50
C THR A 610 -26.99 43.72 -16.87
N SER A 611 -26.34 42.58 -16.65
CA SER A 611 -26.91 41.40 -16.02
C SER A 611 -26.73 41.42 -14.50
N PRO A 612 -27.70 40.90 -13.72
CA PRO A 612 -27.54 40.72 -12.29
C PRO A 612 -26.39 39.75 -12.02
N LEU A 613 -25.50 40.13 -11.09
CA LEU A 613 -24.36 39.29 -10.68
C LEU A 613 -24.68 38.32 -9.53
N LYS A 614 -25.93 38.30 -9.05
CA LYS A 614 -26.37 37.46 -7.94
C LYS A 614 -27.43 36.46 -8.37
N GLY A 615 -27.40 35.27 -7.78
CA GLY A 615 -28.37 34.21 -8.02
C GLY A 615 -28.37 33.70 -9.45
N ILE A 616 -27.21 33.69 -10.12
CA ILE A 616 -27.07 33.24 -11.49
C ILE A 616 -27.21 31.72 -11.53
N ASN A 617 -28.10 31.20 -12.37
CA ASN A 617 -28.26 29.76 -12.55
C ASN A 617 -27.00 29.13 -13.13
N TYR A 618 -26.57 28.02 -12.54
CA TYR A 618 -25.41 27.26 -13.02
C TYR A 618 -25.65 26.75 -14.44
N THR A 619 -24.73 27.12 -15.33
CA THR A 619 -24.44 26.41 -16.57
C THR A 619 -22.90 26.37 -16.71
N PRO A 620 -22.33 25.38 -17.43
CA PRO A 620 -20.88 25.26 -17.55
C PRO A 620 -20.20 26.50 -18.14
N ASN A 621 -20.91 27.20 -19.05
CA ASN A 621 -20.45 28.42 -19.71
C ASN A 621 -21.52 29.49 -19.57
N ILE A 622 -21.17 30.61 -18.92
CA ILE A 622 -22.06 31.76 -18.77
C ILE A 622 -21.47 32.95 -19.50
N THR A 623 -22.28 33.53 -20.39
CA THR A 623 -21.97 34.83 -20.97
C THR A 623 -22.61 35.94 -20.15
N ILE A 624 -21.80 36.87 -19.64
CA ILE A 624 -22.28 38.09 -18.98
C ILE A 624 -22.01 39.29 -19.90
N SER A 625 -23.08 39.97 -20.30
CA SER A 625 -22.97 41.19 -21.10
C SER A 625 -22.44 42.35 -20.26
N LEU A 626 -21.40 42.98 -20.79
CA LEU A 626 -20.76 44.17 -20.29
C LEU A 626 -21.18 45.38 -21.11
N VAL A 627 -21.33 46.49 -20.41
CA VAL A 627 -21.38 47.83 -20.98
C VAL A 627 -20.12 48.56 -20.58
N MET A 628 -19.43 49.12 -21.56
CA MET A 628 -18.19 49.83 -21.30
C MET A 628 -18.49 51.09 -20.48
N GLN A 629 -17.81 51.25 -19.34
CA GLN A 629 -17.87 52.51 -18.61
C GLN A 629 -17.20 53.57 -19.48
N THR A 630 -17.92 54.66 -19.75
CA THR A 630 -17.37 55.79 -20.49
C THR A 630 -17.19 56.99 -19.58
N LYS A 631 -16.07 57.70 -19.72
CA LYS A 631 -15.89 59.05 -19.18
C LYS A 631 -16.14 60.06 -20.29
N THR A 632 -16.71 61.21 -19.94
CA THR A 632 -16.89 62.30 -20.90
C THR A 632 -15.59 63.09 -21.00
N LEU A 633 -15.04 63.18 -22.20
CA LEU A 633 -13.85 63.94 -22.52
C LEU A 633 -14.23 65.12 -23.40
N LEU A 634 -13.88 66.34 -22.95
CA LEU A 634 -13.99 67.54 -23.76
C LEU A 634 -12.60 67.94 -24.28
N ILE A 635 -12.38 67.86 -25.59
CA ILE A 635 -11.14 68.27 -26.25
C ILE A 635 -11.38 69.59 -26.98
N ASN A 636 -10.66 70.63 -26.62
CA ASN A 636 -10.64 71.91 -27.33
C ASN A 636 -9.36 72.03 -28.15
N PHE A 637 -9.47 72.02 -29.47
CA PHE A 637 -8.37 72.29 -30.38
C PHE A 637 -8.27 73.79 -30.61
N VAL A 638 -7.12 74.38 -30.32
CA VAL A 638 -6.88 75.82 -30.45
C VAL A 638 -5.73 76.10 -31.41
N ASN A 639 -5.93 77.05 -32.34
CA ASN A 639 -4.88 77.59 -33.20
C ASN A 639 -4.67 79.06 -32.82
N GLY A 640 -3.61 79.33 -32.03
CA GLY A 640 -3.43 80.62 -31.37
C GLY A 640 -4.49 80.84 -30.28
N SER A 641 -5.24 81.94 -30.34
CA SER A 641 -6.33 82.24 -29.41
C SER A 641 -7.71 81.74 -29.86
N GLN A 642 -7.81 81.18 -31.08
CA GLN A 642 -9.06 80.72 -31.65
C GLN A 642 -9.25 79.23 -31.41
N THR A 643 -10.37 78.83 -30.81
CA THR A 643 -10.82 77.44 -30.79
C THR A 643 -11.30 77.06 -32.19
N VAL A 644 -10.60 76.10 -32.80
CA VAL A 644 -10.85 75.63 -34.17
C VAL A 644 -11.64 74.34 -34.23
N GLY A 645 -11.81 73.65 -33.10
CA GLY A 645 -12.72 72.53 -32.95
C GLY A 645 -12.90 72.15 -31.48
N THR A 646 -14.10 71.68 -31.14
CA THR A 646 -14.38 71.08 -29.84
C THR A 646 -14.98 69.70 -30.09
N VAL A 647 -14.38 68.68 -29.48
CA VAL A 647 -14.87 67.30 -29.54
C VAL A 647 -15.33 66.92 -28.13
N ASN A 648 -16.57 66.46 -28.03
CA ASN A 648 -17.13 65.94 -26.80
C ASN A 648 -17.36 64.45 -26.99
N GLU A 649 -16.42 63.64 -26.54
CA GLU A 649 -16.44 62.20 -26.78
C GLU A 649 -16.63 61.44 -25.47
N LYS A 650 -17.39 60.35 -25.55
CA LYS A 650 -17.44 59.36 -24.48
C LYS A 650 -16.34 58.34 -24.73
N ILE A 651 -15.25 58.45 -23.98
CA ILE A 651 -14.12 57.53 -24.12
C ILE A 651 -14.17 56.42 -23.06
N PRO A 652 -13.61 55.24 -23.33
CA PRO A 652 -13.54 54.16 -22.35
C PRO A 652 -12.83 54.59 -21.05
N PHE A 653 -13.35 54.16 -19.89
CA PHE A 653 -12.90 54.60 -18.56
C PHE A 653 -11.43 54.28 -18.26
N ASN A 654 -10.90 53.22 -18.88
CA ASN A 654 -9.54 52.71 -18.70
C ASN A 654 -8.48 53.39 -19.60
N VAL A 655 -8.88 54.27 -20.52
CA VAL A 655 -7.95 55.01 -21.37
C VAL A 655 -7.17 56.01 -20.53
N GLN A 656 -5.87 55.76 -20.33
CA GLN A 656 -4.96 56.65 -19.62
C GLN A 656 -4.31 57.69 -20.54
N THR A 657 -4.20 57.37 -21.82
CA THR A 657 -3.62 58.21 -22.86
C THR A 657 -4.57 58.23 -24.04
N ILE A 658 -5.01 59.43 -24.43
CA ILE A 658 -5.91 59.61 -25.55
C ILE A 658 -5.07 59.83 -26.79
N ASN A 659 -5.29 59.01 -27.82
CA ASN A 659 -4.77 59.30 -29.15
C ASN A 659 -5.57 60.47 -29.73
N LEU A 660 -4.96 61.64 -29.76
CA LEU A 660 -5.66 62.85 -30.20
C LEU A 660 -5.80 62.91 -31.72
N ASN A 661 -5.06 62.07 -32.48
CA ASN A 661 -5.11 62.03 -33.94
C ASN A 661 -6.54 61.73 -34.45
N ASP A 662 -7.26 60.86 -33.76
CA ASP A 662 -8.61 60.41 -34.14
C ASP A 662 -9.66 61.52 -34.01
N TYR A 663 -9.33 62.59 -33.27
CA TYR A 663 -10.23 63.70 -32.96
C TYR A 663 -9.77 65.03 -33.59
N LEU A 664 -8.65 65.02 -34.32
CA LEU A 664 -8.03 66.20 -34.89
C LEU A 664 -8.95 66.84 -35.95
N PRO A 665 -9.33 68.13 -35.81
CA PRO A 665 -10.16 68.79 -36.80
C PRO A 665 -9.48 68.78 -38.18
N LYS A 666 -10.24 68.39 -39.20
CA LYS A 666 -9.73 68.24 -40.57
C LYS A 666 -8.99 69.50 -41.04
N GLY A 667 -7.76 69.35 -41.52
CA GLY A 667 -6.91 70.45 -41.98
C GLY A 667 -6.04 71.09 -40.88
N TYR A 668 -5.79 70.39 -39.79
CA TYR A 668 -4.91 70.81 -38.69
C TYR A 668 -3.95 69.68 -38.33
N THR A 669 -2.72 70.03 -37.94
CA THR A 669 -1.68 69.17 -37.34
C THR A 669 -1.46 69.61 -35.90
N PHE A 670 -0.97 68.72 -35.04
CA PHE A 670 -0.46 69.15 -33.74
C PHE A 670 0.69 70.13 -33.91
N LYS A 671 0.71 71.21 -33.12
CA LYS A 671 1.80 72.20 -33.13
C LYS A 671 3.14 71.59 -32.65
N ASN A 672 3.07 70.56 -31.83
CA ASN A 672 4.19 69.71 -31.41
C ASN A 672 3.80 68.24 -31.64
N SER A 673 4.63 67.46 -32.31
CA SER A 673 4.37 66.04 -32.62
C SER A 673 4.17 65.18 -31.37
N ASP A 674 4.77 65.59 -30.25
CA ASP A 674 4.63 64.92 -28.95
C ASP A 674 3.22 65.06 -28.35
N ASN A 675 2.38 65.95 -28.88
CA ASN A 675 0.99 66.16 -28.43
C ASN A 675 -0.01 65.20 -29.11
N SER A 676 0.45 64.27 -29.96
CA SER A 676 -0.41 63.26 -30.58
C SER A 676 -1.02 62.29 -29.57
N GLN A 677 -0.45 62.21 -28.37
CA GLN A 677 -1.02 61.52 -27.22
C GLN A 677 -1.06 62.47 -26.02
N ALA A 678 -2.21 62.60 -25.38
CA ALA A 678 -2.33 63.34 -24.13
C ALA A 678 -2.72 62.39 -23.00
N PRO A 679 -2.08 62.48 -21.81
CA PRO A 679 -2.60 61.80 -20.64
C PRO A 679 -4.00 62.32 -20.33
N TYR A 680 -4.92 61.43 -20.02
CA TYR A 680 -6.26 61.81 -19.61
C TYR A 680 -6.18 62.68 -18.34
N GLN A 681 -6.75 63.87 -18.40
CA GLN A 681 -6.98 64.73 -17.25
C GLN A 681 -8.50 64.96 -17.14
N GLU A 682 -9.05 64.75 -15.94
CA GLU A 682 -10.48 64.91 -15.70
C GLU A 682 -10.90 66.37 -15.93
N GLY A 683 -11.69 66.62 -16.98
CA GLY A 683 -12.08 67.97 -17.41
C GLY A 683 -11.89 68.22 -18.91
N THR A 684 -11.33 69.39 -19.24
CA THR A 684 -11.12 69.85 -20.63
C THR A 684 -9.65 69.75 -21.01
N ILE A 685 -9.32 69.02 -22.08
CA ILE A 685 -7.98 69.01 -22.66
C ILE A 685 -7.93 70.10 -23.74
N THR A 686 -7.03 71.06 -23.61
CA THR A 686 -6.78 72.05 -24.66
C THR A 686 -5.53 71.69 -25.42
N VAL A 687 -5.66 71.48 -26.73
CA VAL A 687 -4.57 71.02 -27.59
C VAL A 687 -4.24 72.09 -28.61
N GLU A 688 -2.99 72.56 -28.60
CA GLU A 688 -2.52 73.51 -29.60
C GLU A 688 -2.28 72.80 -30.94
N VAL A 689 -3.01 73.25 -31.95
CA VAL A 689 -2.92 72.77 -33.33
C VAL A 689 -2.53 73.92 -34.26
N VAL A 690 -1.84 73.58 -35.33
CA VAL A 690 -1.51 74.48 -36.44
C VAL A 690 -2.16 73.95 -37.69
N SER A 691 -2.70 74.80 -38.55
CA SER A 691 -3.32 74.36 -39.81
C SER A 691 -2.35 73.48 -40.60
N GLU A 692 -2.78 72.25 -40.93
CA GLU A 692 -2.03 71.32 -41.76
C GLU A 692 -1.84 71.97 -43.11
N THR A 693 -0.60 72.25 -43.45
CA THR A 693 -0.22 72.43 -44.85
C THR A 693 -0.05 71.03 -45.44
N ASN A 694 -1.17 70.37 -45.78
CA ASN A 694 -1.42 69.22 -46.69
C ASN A 694 -0.33 68.14 -46.99
N ASN A 695 0.80 68.07 -46.30
CA ASN A 695 1.96 67.24 -46.68
C ASN A 695 2.24 66.04 -45.76
N ASN A 696 1.50 65.83 -44.65
CA ASN A 696 1.82 64.77 -43.66
C ASN A 696 1.02 63.46 -43.80
N GLN A 697 -0.10 63.41 -44.52
CA GLN A 697 -0.89 62.17 -44.67
C GLN A 697 -0.24 61.13 -45.58
N SER A 698 0.51 61.57 -46.60
CA SER A 698 1.18 60.68 -47.53
C SER A 698 2.33 59.90 -46.87
N ASN A 699 3.08 60.50 -45.94
CA ASN A 699 4.23 59.84 -45.29
C ASN A 699 3.80 58.64 -44.42
N SER A 700 2.72 58.77 -43.65
CA SER A 700 2.21 57.66 -42.81
C SER A 700 1.74 56.45 -43.65
N LYS A 701 1.08 56.71 -44.80
CA LYS A 701 0.69 55.64 -45.74
C LYS A 701 1.89 54.99 -46.40
N ILE A 702 2.95 55.75 -46.71
CA ILE A 702 4.21 55.21 -47.24
C ILE A 702 4.85 54.26 -46.22
N GLU A 703 4.93 54.64 -44.94
CA GLU A 703 5.44 53.77 -43.87
C GLU A 703 4.61 52.48 -43.73
N GLN A 704 3.29 52.59 -43.76
CA GLN A 704 2.40 51.43 -43.74
C GLN A 704 2.66 50.50 -44.93
N ILE A 705 2.70 51.02 -46.16
CA ILE A 705 3.00 50.24 -47.38
C ILE A 705 4.36 49.54 -47.26
N ASN A 706 5.38 50.24 -46.78
CA ASN A 706 6.72 49.68 -46.59
C ASN A 706 6.74 48.56 -45.54
N SER A 707 5.96 48.67 -44.46
CA SER A 707 5.84 47.61 -43.45
C SER A 707 5.15 46.34 -44.00
N LEU A 708 4.23 46.50 -44.95
CA LEU A 708 3.50 45.38 -45.56
C LEU A 708 4.23 44.75 -46.75
N LYS A 709 5.19 45.48 -47.36
CA LYS A 709 5.97 45.02 -48.51
C LYS A 709 6.62 43.66 -48.30
N ALA A 710 7.22 43.45 -47.13
CA ALA A 710 7.87 42.18 -46.80
C ALA A 710 6.92 40.98 -46.88
N ASN A 711 5.65 41.16 -46.49
CA ASN A 711 4.65 40.11 -46.53
C ASN A 711 4.12 39.85 -47.95
N VAL A 712 3.98 40.89 -48.78
CA VAL A 712 3.64 40.73 -50.20
C VAL A 712 4.75 39.97 -50.93
N GLU A 713 6.02 40.32 -50.68
CA GLU A 713 7.17 39.59 -51.24
C GLU A 713 7.25 38.16 -50.69
N LEU A 714 6.91 37.92 -49.42
CA LEU A 714 6.84 36.57 -48.86
C LEU A 714 5.85 35.69 -49.63
N ILE A 715 4.63 36.20 -49.89
CA ILE A 715 3.62 35.48 -50.69
C ILE A 715 4.12 35.27 -52.12
N LYS A 716 4.72 36.30 -52.74
CA LYS A 716 5.27 36.21 -54.11
C LYS A 716 6.32 35.12 -54.25
N THR A 717 7.21 35.02 -53.26
CA THR A 717 8.31 34.05 -53.25
C THR A 717 7.79 32.62 -53.06
N HIS A 718 6.63 32.46 -52.42
CA HIS A 718 5.99 31.17 -52.12
C HIS A 718 4.67 30.96 -52.87
N LEU A 719 4.52 31.58 -54.05
CA LEU A 719 3.28 31.50 -54.84
C LEU A 719 2.93 30.04 -55.22
N ASN A 720 3.94 29.18 -55.34
CA ASN A 720 3.80 27.75 -55.55
C ASN A 720 3.02 27.05 -54.41
N TYR A 721 3.10 27.53 -53.16
CA TYR A 721 2.33 26.99 -52.04
C TYR A 721 0.83 27.30 -52.17
N PHE A 722 0.48 28.29 -52.98
CA PHE A 722 -0.87 28.67 -53.36
C PHE A 722 -1.27 28.09 -54.73
N ASN A 723 -0.65 26.97 -55.14
CA ASN A 723 -0.88 26.30 -56.43
C ASN A 723 -0.66 27.20 -57.67
N ASN A 724 0.19 28.23 -57.55
CA ASN A 724 0.38 29.23 -58.61
C ASN A 724 -0.95 29.88 -59.04
N ASP A 725 -1.80 30.24 -58.07
CA ASP A 725 -3.09 30.87 -58.34
C ASP A 725 -2.93 32.15 -59.17
N SER A 726 -3.45 32.12 -60.40
CA SER A 726 -3.29 33.22 -61.37
C SER A 726 -3.93 34.54 -60.93
N ILE A 727 -4.97 34.49 -60.09
CA ILE A 727 -5.63 35.69 -59.57
C ILE A 727 -4.73 36.33 -58.51
N LEU A 728 -4.22 35.55 -57.57
CA LEU A 728 -3.27 36.00 -56.56
C LEU A 728 -1.99 36.55 -57.20
N GLU A 729 -1.44 35.85 -58.21
CA GLU A 729 -0.29 36.31 -58.98
C GLU A 729 -0.54 37.67 -59.64
N SER A 730 -1.70 37.83 -60.31
CA SER A 730 -2.08 39.08 -60.96
C SER A 730 -2.22 40.22 -59.95
N LYS A 731 -2.76 39.96 -58.75
CA LYS A 731 -2.90 40.97 -57.69
C LYS A 731 -1.55 41.39 -57.12
N ILE A 732 -0.66 40.43 -56.84
CA ILE A 732 0.71 40.70 -56.39
C ILE A 732 1.47 41.54 -57.42
N ASN A 733 1.41 41.18 -58.70
CA ASN A 733 2.12 41.88 -59.77
C ASN A 733 1.54 43.27 -60.07
N ALA A 734 0.28 43.53 -59.69
CA ALA A 734 -0.34 44.86 -59.82
C ALA A 734 0.11 45.84 -58.74
N ILE A 735 0.73 45.37 -57.64
CA ILE A 735 1.22 46.23 -56.57
C ILE A 735 2.60 46.80 -56.94
N SER A 736 2.65 48.12 -57.18
CA SER A 736 3.90 48.84 -57.46
C SER A 736 4.42 49.54 -56.21
N PHE A 737 5.56 49.07 -55.69
CA PHE A 737 6.28 49.70 -54.58
C PHE A 737 7.24 50.83 -55.01
N ASP A 738 7.32 51.12 -56.32
CA ASP A 738 8.24 52.13 -56.83
C ASP A 738 7.69 53.56 -56.70
N SER A 739 8.59 54.47 -56.34
CA SER A 739 8.35 55.92 -56.29
C SER A 739 7.15 56.32 -55.44
N LEU A 740 6.96 55.68 -54.28
CA LEU A 740 5.83 55.95 -53.38
C LEU A 740 5.77 57.42 -52.95
N GLU A 741 6.92 58.08 -52.79
CA GLU A 741 7.03 59.51 -52.43
C GLU A 741 6.47 60.45 -53.51
N SER A 742 6.30 59.96 -54.74
CA SER A 742 5.74 60.72 -55.86
C SER A 742 4.24 60.48 -56.09
N LYS A 743 3.65 59.52 -55.36
CA LYS A 743 2.25 59.14 -55.52
C LYS A 743 1.33 60.04 -54.69
N SER A 744 0.17 60.37 -55.25
CA SER A 744 -0.89 61.09 -54.55
C SER A 744 -1.48 60.25 -53.41
N ASP A 745 -2.16 60.90 -52.47
CA ASP A 745 -2.81 60.22 -51.34
C ASP A 745 -3.86 59.19 -51.78
N GLN A 746 -4.59 59.46 -52.87
CA GLN A 746 -5.52 58.51 -53.48
C GLN A 746 -4.80 57.29 -54.05
N GLU A 747 -3.66 57.48 -54.72
CA GLU A 747 -2.86 56.38 -55.25
C GLU A 747 -2.26 55.51 -54.13
N LEU A 748 -1.78 56.12 -53.04
CA LEU A 748 -1.29 55.38 -51.87
C LEU A 748 -2.40 54.58 -51.19
N THR A 749 -3.61 55.14 -51.09
CA THR A 749 -4.79 54.44 -50.55
C THR A 749 -5.15 53.23 -51.42
N ALA A 750 -5.16 53.40 -52.74
CA ALA A 750 -5.43 52.31 -53.68
C ALA A 750 -4.37 51.19 -53.60
N ILE A 751 -3.11 51.52 -53.31
CA ILE A 751 -2.06 50.51 -53.07
C ILE A 751 -2.35 49.72 -51.79
N ILE A 752 -2.70 50.38 -50.68
CA ILE A 752 -3.05 49.71 -49.42
C ILE A 752 -4.27 48.79 -49.61
N GLU A 753 -5.31 49.26 -50.32
CA GLU A 753 -6.48 48.45 -50.66
C GLU A 753 -6.08 47.22 -51.49
N SER A 754 -5.19 47.39 -52.48
CA SER A 754 -4.69 46.27 -53.31
C SER A 754 -3.87 45.27 -52.50
N ILE A 755 -3.06 45.74 -51.53
CA ILE A 755 -2.33 44.87 -50.60
C ILE A 755 -3.31 44.07 -49.72
N ASN A 756 -4.30 44.73 -49.13
CA ASN A 756 -5.30 44.07 -48.29
C ASN A 756 -6.14 43.06 -49.09
N ASP A 757 -6.51 43.41 -50.32
CA ASP A 757 -7.22 42.52 -51.24
C ASP A 757 -6.36 41.30 -51.64
N THR A 758 -5.04 41.49 -51.79
CA THR A 758 -4.07 40.40 -51.98
C THR A 758 -4.00 39.48 -50.76
N PHE A 759 -3.92 40.03 -49.55
CA PHE A 759 -3.91 39.23 -48.32
C PHE A 759 -5.22 38.48 -48.09
N ASN A 760 -6.36 39.12 -48.37
CA ASN A 760 -7.66 38.46 -48.29
C ASN A 760 -7.78 37.32 -49.31
N GLN A 761 -7.28 37.51 -50.54
CA GLN A 761 -7.21 36.45 -51.55
C GLN A 761 -6.33 35.28 -51.07
N ALA A 762 -5.11 35.56 -50.57
CA ALA A 762 -4.22 34.53 -50.04
C ALA A 762 -4.85 33.78 -48.86
N SER A 763 -5.44 34.49 -47.90
CA SER A 763 -6.13 33.90 -46.74
C SER A 763 -7.33 33.03 -47.14
N SER A 764 -8.10 33.45 -48.16
CA SER A 764 -9.18 32.64 -48.73
C SER A 764 -8.66 31.36 -49.38
N LEU A 765 -7.53 31.41 -50.08
CA LEU A 765 -6.89 30.24 -50.69
C LEU A 765 -6.38 29.25 -49.63
N ILE A 766 -5.78 29.74 -48.53
CA ILE A 766 -5.31 28.91 -47.41
C ILE A 766 -6.44 28.00 -46.91
N LYS A 767 -7.65 28.54 -46.73
CA LYS A 767 -8.80 27.73 -46.31
C LYS A 767 -9.06 26.57 -47.27
N GLY A 768 -9.04 26.84 -48.58
CA GLY A 768 -9.21 25.80 -49.60
C GLY A 768 -8.09 24.76 -49.61
N LEU A 769 -6.85 25.17 -49.29
CA LEU A 769 -5.67 24.30 -49.25
C LEU A 769 -5.60 23.43 -47.98
N LEU A 770 -6.13 23.92 -46.86
CA LEU A 770 -6.23 23.15 -45.61
C LEU A 770 -7.44 22.21 -45.60
N THR A 771 -8.48 22.48 -46.38
CA THR A 771 -9.70 21.67 -46.42
C THR A 771 -9.42 20.19 -46.72
N PRO A 772 -8.61 19.80 -47.73
CA PRO A 772 -8.26 18.40 -47.97
C PRO A 772 -7.60 17.70 -46.78
N LEU A 773 -6.73 18.38 -46.03
CA LEU A 773 -6.10 17.84 -44.82
C LEU A 773 -7.16 17.55 -43.75
N PHE A 774 -8.06 18.51 -43.50
CA PHE A 774 -9.11 18.33 -42.49
C PHE A 774 -10.16 17.30 -42.91
N ASP A 775 -10.51 17.25 -44.19
CA ASP A 775 -11.39 16.21 -44.75
C ASP A 775 -10.74 14.83 -44.61
N LYS A 776 -9.43 14.72 -44.82
CA LYS A 776 -8.67 13.48 -44.58
C LYS A 776 -8.70 13.07 -43.10
N TYR A 777 -8.47 14.01 -42.19
CA TYR A 777 -8.57 13.74 -40.75
C TYR A 777 -9.96 13.24 -40.36
N LYS A 778 -11.00 13.90 -40.88
CA LYS A 778 -12.40 13.52 -40.66
C LYS A 778 -12.75 12.18 -41.32
N GLU A 779 -12.16 11.86 -42.47
CA GLU A 779 -12.27 10.55 -43.11
C GLU A 779 -11.74 9.46 -42.16
N LEU A 780 -10.53 9.63 -41.63
CA LEU A 780 -9.93 8.70 -40.67
C LEU A 780 -10.74 8.61 -39.36
N GLU A 781 -11.25 9.73 -38.85
CA GLU A 781 -12.12 9.77 -37.68
C GLU A 781 -13.41 8.97 -37.91
N SER A 782 -14.07 9.20 -39.06
CA SER A 782 -15.30 8.49 -39.42
C SER A 782 -15.08 6.98 -39.64
N GLY A 783 -13.88 6.60 -40.11
CA GLY A 783 -13.47 5.20 -40.24
C GLY A 783 -13.03 4.55 -38.92
N LYS A 784 -13.00 5.31 -37.81
CA LYS A 784 -12.49 4.90 -36.49
C LYS A 784 -11.03 4.44 -36.51
N TYR A 785 -10.20 5.05 -37.35
CA TYR A 785 -8.75 4.85 -37.30
C TYR A 785 -8.16 5.47 -36.03
N TYR A 786 -6.94 5.09 -35.67
CA TYR A 786 -6.21 5.74 -34.56
C TYR A 786 -5.70 7.12 -35.01
N LEU A 787 -6.00 8.18 -34.23
CA LEU A 787 -5.73 9.57 -34.64
C LEU A 787 -4.74 10.32 -33.76
N GLU A 788 -4.36 9.79 -32.59
CA GLU A 788 -3.64 10.57 -31.59
C GLU A 788 -2.26 11.03 -32.12
N ASP A 789 -1.62 10.23 -32.98
CA ASP A 789 -0.37 10.57 -33.69
C ASP A 789 -0.48 11.87 -34.52
N PHE A 790 -1.69 12.25 -34.96
CA PHE A 790 -1.91 13.40 -35.85
C PHE A 790 -2.60 14.58 -35.16
N LYS A 791 -3.29 14.33 -34.04
CA LYS A 791 -4.22 15.26 -33.40
C LYS A 791 -3.57 16.59 -33.01
N ASN A 792 -2.41 16.54 -32.36
CA ASN A 792 -1.69 17.76 -31.94
C ASN A 792 -1.34 18.66 -33.13
N SER A 793 -0.85 18.08 -34.23
CA SER A 793 -0.54 18.84 -35.45
C SER A 793 -1.80 19.41 -36.10
N ILE A 794 -2.89 18.63 -36.14
CA ILE A 794 -4.18 19.08 -36.70
C ILE A 794 -4.78 20.23 -35.87
N ASP A 795 -4.75 20.15 -34.55
CA ASP A 795 -5.28 21.18 -33.67
C ASP A 795 -4.43 22.46 -33.74
N GLN A 796 -3.11 22.34 -33.85
CA GLN A 796 -2.23 23.47 -34.11
C GLN A 796 -2.58 24.17 -35.45
N ILE A 797 -2.81 23.40 -36.51
CA ILE A 797 -3.18 23.94 -37.84
C ILE A 797 -4.60 24.56 -37.81
N ARG A 798 -5.55 23.96 -37.09
CA ARG A 798 -6.91 24.53 -36.90
C ARG A 798 -6.87 25.87 -36.20
N ASN A 799 -5.98 26.05 -35.22
CA ASN A 799 -5.83 27.31 -34.51
C ASN A 799 -5.42 28.46 -35.44
N TRP A 800 -4.78 28.18 -36.59
CA TRP A 800 -4.46 29.21 -37.58
C TRP A 800 -5.70 29.79 -38.26
N GLU A 801 -6.82 29.08 -38.29
CA GLU A 801 -8.06 29.63 -38.85
C GLU A 801 -8.61 30.81 -38.02
N ASN A 802 -8.24 30.87 -36.74
CA ASN A 802 -8.62 31.94 -35.81
C ASN A 802 -7.61 33.10 -35.78
N LEU A 803 -6.48 32.98 -36.47
CA LEU A 803 -5.49 34.05 -36.58
C LEU A 803 -5.97 35.13 -37.56
N ASP A 804 -5.55 36.37 -37.30
CA ASP A 804 -5.68 37.46 -38.26
C ASP A 804 -5.02 37.11 -39.61
N THR A 805 -5.47 37.77 -40.68
CA THR A 805 -5.08 37.47 -42.07
C THR A 805 -3.56 37.31 -42.26
N LEU A 806 -2.76 38.21 -41.67
CA LEU A 806 -1.32 38.26 -41.89
C LEU A 806 -0.53 37.19 -41.10
N PRO A 807 -0.74 37.02 -39.77
CA PRO A 807 -0.19 35.88 -39.04
C PRO A 807 -0.60 34.53 -39.65
N LYS A 808 -1.86 34.39 -40.10
CA LYS A 808 -2.34 33.17 -40.76
C LYS A 808 -1.55 32.82 -42.02
N ILE A 809 -1.30 33.82 -42.88
CA ILE A 809 -0.48 33.63 -44.09
C ILE A 809 0.94 33.23 -43.74
N THR A 810 1.52 33.88 -42.72
CA THR A 810 2.90 33.63 -42.28
C THR A 810 3.06 32.21 -41.73
N GLU A 811 2.16 31.78 -40.83
CA GLU A 811 2.15 30.43 -40.27
C GLU A 811 1.93 29.37 -41.36
N PHE A 812 1.01 29.60 -42.30
CA PHE A 812 0.80 28.68 -43.42
C PHE A 812 2.07 28.50 -44.27
N ILE A 813 2.73 29.60 -44.66
CA ILE A 813 3.95 29.55 -45.48
C ILE A 813 5.08 28.84 -44.72
N ASN A 814 5.28 29.16 -43.43
CA ASN A 814 6.36 28.61 -42.62
C ASN A 814 6.21 27.10 -42.38
N ASN A 815 4.98 26.58 -42.41
CA ASN A 815 4.68 25.18 -42.08
C ASN A 815 4.11 24.38 -43.27
N TYR A 816 4.13 24.93 -44.49
CA TYR A 816 3.54 24.28 -45.67
C TYR A 816 4.08 22.87 -45.91
N ASP A 817 5.39 22.67 -45.82
CA ASP A 817 6.01 21.36 -46.01
C ASP A 817 5.55 20.35 -44.95
N GLN A 818 5.35 20.80 -43.71
CA GLN A 818 4.82 19.95 -42.63
C GLN A 818 3.37 19.53 -42.91
N ILE A 819 2.54 20.42 -43.45
CA ILE A 819 1.16 20.13 -43.85
C ILE A 819 1.11 19.05 -44.93
N VAL A 820 1.97 19.16 -45.94
CA VAL A 820 2.09 18.17 -47.03
C VAL A 820 2.59 16.82 -46.50
N GLN A 821 3.59 16.83 -45.62
CA GLN A 821 4.10 15.62 -44.96
C GLN A 821 3.03 14.96 -44.10
N LEU A 822 2.28 15.73 -43.30
CA LEU A 822 1.22 15.23 -42.44
C LEU A 822 0.12 14.54 -43.27
N THR A 823 -0.31 15.15 -44.37
CA THR A 823 -1.28 14.54 -45.29
C THR A 823 -0.76 13.20 -45.83
N THR A 824 0.51 13.16 -46.25
CA THR A 824 1.16 11.94 -46.76
C THR A 824 1.28 10.86 -45.69
N GLN A 825 1.62 11.23 -44.45
CA GLN A 825 1.68 10.31 -43.31
C GLN A 825 0.31 9.70 -43.00
N MET A 826 -0.75 10.50 -43.06
CA MET A 826 -2.13 10.02 -42.87
C MET A 826 -2.57 9.06 -43.98
N ASP A 827 -2.21 9.33 -45.24
CA ASP A 827 -2.46 8.42 -46.36
C ASP A 827 -1.70 7.09 -46.21
N ASN A 828 -0.41 7.16 -45.86
CA ASN A 828 0.41 5.97 -45.63
C ASN A 828 -0.10 5.13 -44.45
N PHE A 829 -0.48 5.79 -43.35
CA PHE A 829 -1.07 5.13 -42.20
C PHE A 829 -2.38 4.41 -42.56
N LYS A 830 -3.26 5.09 -43.30
CA LYS A 830 -4.50 4.50 -43.79
C LYS A 830 -4.24 3.29 -44.68
N ALA A 831 -3.33 3.42 -45.65
CA ALA A 831 -3.00 2.34 -46.58
C ALA A 831 -2.42 1.12 -45.85
N ALA A 832 -1.55 1.34 -44.85
CA ALA A 832 -1.02 0.28 -44.02
C ALA A 832 -2.11 -0.40 -43.18
N ALA A 833 -2.98 0.37 -42.52
CA ALA A 833 -4.10 -0.15 -41.74
C ALA A 833 -5.11 -0.95 -42.61
N ASP A 834 -5.40 -0.47 -43.82
CA ASP A 834 -6.31 -1.14 -44.76
C ASP A 834 -5.72 -2.41 -45.38
N SER A 835 -4.40 -2.53 -45.41
CA SER A 835 -3.72 -3.73 -45.91
C SER A 835 -3.81 -4.92 -44.93
N ILE A 836 -4.15 -4.67 -43.66
CA ILE A 836 -4.27 -5.71 -42.63
C ILE A 836 -5.67 -6.33 -42.71
N ASN A 837 -5.76 -7.45 -43.42
CA ASN A 837 -6.97 -8.26 -43.45
C ASN A 837 -6.86 -9.44 -42.49
N LEU A 838 -7.46 -9.31 -41.30
CA LEU A 838 -7.43 -10.37 -40.26
C LEU A 838 -8.22 -11.64 -40.64
N THR A 839 -8.97 -11.65 -41.74
CA THR A 839 -9.57 -12.90 -42.26
C THR A 839 -8.56 -13.72 -43.06
N ASP A 840 -7.43 -13.12 -43.46
CA ASP A 840 -6.32 -13.83 -44.09
C ASP A 840 -5.49 -14.57 -43.03
N THR A 841 -5.28 -15.87 -43.26
CA THR A 841 -4.38 -16.73 -42.46
C THR A 841 -2.92 -16.26 -42.42
N ASN A 842 -2.58 -15.28 -43.25
CA ASN A 842 -1.26 -14.67 -43.30
C ASN A 842 -0.98 -13.70 -42.15
N PHE A 843 -1.91 -13.39 -41.25
CA PHE A 843 -1.59 -12.56 -40.08
C PHE A 843 -1.73 -13.35 -38.78
N TYR A 844 -0.84 -13.08 -37.82
CA TYR A 844 -0.92 -13.66 -36.48
C TYR A 844 -0.47 -12.63 -35.43
N LEU A 845 -1.05 -12.71 -34.24
CA LEU A 845 -0.55 -11.92 -33.11
C LEU A 845 0.82 -12.45 -32.73
N SER A 846 1.75 -11.58 -32.39
CA SER A 846 3.04 -11.89 -31.79
C SER A 846 3.14 -11.12 -30.49
N LEU A 847 3.34 -11.86 -29.42
CA LEU A 847 3.66 -11.29 -28.12
C LEU A 847 5.16 -11.01 -28.06
N SER A 848 5.49 -9.81 -27.60
CA SER A 848 6.81 -9.46 -27.10
C SER A 848 6.60 -8.94 -25.68
N MET A 849 7.47 -9.33 -24.77
CA MET A 849 7.45 -8.79 -23.42
C MET A 849 8.89 -8.48 -23.09
N ASP A 850 9.13 -7.32 -22.50
CA ASP A 850 10.48 -6.83 -22.29
C ASP A 850 11.28 -7.70 -21.29
N TYR A 851 10.62 -8.57 -20.52
CA TYR A 851 11.26 -9.45 -19.53
C TYR A 851 10.59 -10.83 -19.34
N PRO A 852 10.92 -11.86 -20.14
CA PRO A 852 10.73 -13.25 -19.74
C PRO A 852 11.87 -13.73 -18.83
N LEU A 853 11.58 -14.59 -17.85
CA LEU A 853 12.56 -15.60 -17.42
C LEU A 853 12.87 -16.49 -18.64
N GLU A 854 14.10 -17.00 -18.79
CA GLU A 854 14.55 -17.73 -20.01
C GLU A 854 13.66 -18.93 -20.46
N ASN A 855 12.78 -19.42 -19.60
CA ASN A 855 11.80 -20.47 -19.90
C ASN A 855 10.41 -19.95 -20.37
N GLY A 856 10.27 -18.63 -20.57
CA GLY A 856 9.00 -17.99 -20.95
C GLY A 856 8.05 -17.68 -19.80
N THR A 857 8.52 -17.75 -18.55
CA THR A 857 7.70 -17.48 -17.35
C THR A 857 7.87 -16.04 -16.83
N TYR A 858 6.84 -15.52 -16.18
CA TYR A 858 6.69 -14.16 -15.66
C TYR A 858 6.26 -14.23 -14.20
N GLU A 859 7.04 -13.59 -13.33
CA GLU A 859 6.66 -13.40 -11.93
C GLU A 859 6.02 -12.02 -11.78
N VAL A 860 4.76 -11.99 -11.34
CA VAL A 860 3.96 -10.77 -11.28
C VAL A 860 3.84 -10.25 -9.84
N GLY A 861 4.45 -10.96 -8.88
CA GLY A 861 4.44 -10.62 -7.46
C GLY A 861 3.02 -10.43 -6.93
N ASP A 862 2.80 -9.34 -6.19
CA ASP A 862 1.49 -8.96 -5.65
C ASP A 862 0.61 -8.18 -6.66
N ARG A 863 1.08 -7.96 -7.89
CA ARG A 863 0.33 -7.18 -8.88
C ARG A 863 -0.95 -7.91 -9.29
N THR A 864 -1.96 -7.15 -9.66
CA THR A 864 -3.26 -7.63 -10.14
C THR A 864 -3.37 -7.62 -11.66
N GLU A 865 -2.38 -7.07 -12.37
CA GLU A 865 -2.36 -6.91 -13.83
C GLU A 865 -0.91 -6.86 -14.38
N ILE A 866 -0.74 -7.23 -15.67
CA ILE A 866 0.53 -7.20 -16.42
C ILE A 866 0.27 -6.51 -17.72
N GLU A 867 1.25 -5.75 -18.18
CA GLU A 867 1.27 -5.20 -19.51
C GLU A 867 2.10 -6.12 -20.41
N VAL A 868 1.54 -6.51 -21.55
CA VAL A 868 2.26 -7.28 -22.57
C VAL A 868 2.21 -6.56 -23.89
N LYS A 869 3.36 -6.44 -24.56
CA LYS A 869 3.42 -5.83 -25.89
C LYS A 869 2.95 -6.83 -26.94
N VAL A 870 2.02 -6.41 -27.78
CA VAL A 870 1.43 -7.23 -28.82
C VAL A 870 1.59 -6.54 -30.16
N VAL A 871 2.19 -7.22 -31.11
CA VAL A 871 2.26 -6.76 -32.50
C VAL A 871 1.59 -7.79 -33.40
N ILE A 872 1.16 -7.37 -34.58
CA ILE A 872 0.62 -8.25 -35.60
C ILE A 872 1.73 -8.53 -36.59
N LYS A 873 2.04 -9.80 -36.80
CA LYS A 873 3.04 -10.24 -37.77
C LYS A 873 2.36 -10.80 -38.99
N LYS A 874 2.94 -10.50 -40.16
CA LYS A 874 2.56 -11.15 -41.41
C LYS A 874 3.43 -12.39 -41.61
N ASN A 875 2.79 -13.53 -41.80
CA ASN A 875 3.40 -14.83 -41.95
C ASN A 875 4.35 -14.83 -43.16
N GLY A 876 5.59 -15.27 -42.94
CA GLY A 876 6.61 -15.32 -43.98
C GLY A 876 7.29 -13.99 -44.31
N THR A 877 7.03 -12.92 -43.55
CA THR A 877 7.76 -11.65 -43.64
C THR A 877 8.23 -11.18 -42.26
N ASP A 878 9.18 -10.25 -42.23
CA ASP A 878 9.62 -9.57 -40.99
C ASP A 878 8.77 -8.32 -40.68
N GLU A 879 7.63 -8.16 -41.37
CA GLU A 879 6.74 -7.01 -41.18
C GLU A 879 5.95 -7.17 -39.86
N ASN A 880 6.12 -6.19 -38.98
CA ASN A 880 5.40 -6.08 -37.72
C ASN A 880 4.52 -4.84 -37.76
N TYR A 881 3.25 -5.00 -37.41
CA TYR A 881 2.27 -3.93 -37.32
C TYR A 881 1.86 -3.73 -35.86
N GLU A 882 1.98 -2.50 -35.37
CA GLU A 882 1.49 -2.08 -34.06
C GLU A 882 -0.05 -2.15 -33.98
N LEU A 883 -0.61 -2.23 -32.77
CA LEU A 883 -2.05 -2.38 -32.58
C LEU A 883 -2.85 -1.18 -33.12
N LYS A 884 -2.26 0.02 -33.18
CA LYS A 884 -2.91 1.20 -33.77
C LYS A 884 -3.36 1.01 -35.22
N TYR A 885 -2.69 0.14 -35.99
CA TYR A 885 -3.07 -0.15 -37.37
C TYR A 885 -4.34 -1.01 -37.49
N ILE A 886 -4.77 -1.68 -36.41
CA ILE A 886 -6.06 -2.42 -36.36
C ILE A 886 -7.10 -1.77 -35.45
N HIS A 887 -6.86 -0.55 -34.98
CA HIS A 887 -7.79 0.19 -34.13
C HIS A 887 -9.21 0.25 -34.74
N GLN A 888 -9.30 0.48 -36.05
CA GLN A 888 -10.58 0.48 -36.79
C GLN A 888 -11.29 -0.88 -36.73
N ILE A 889 -10.56 -1.99 -36.70
CA ILE A 889 -11.13 -3.34 -36.70
C ILE A 889 -11.68 -3.68 -35.31
N LEU A 890 -10.91 -3.34 -34.26
CA LEU A 890 -11.27 -3.56 -32.86
C LEU A 890 -12.47 -2.68 -32.45
N ASN A 891 -12.49 -1.38 -32.79
CA ASN A 891 -13.57 -0.46 -32.43
C ASN A 891 -14.85 -0.57 -33.28
N ASN A 892 -14.80 -1.34 -34.37
CA ASN A 892 -16.00 -1.66 -35.15
C ASN A 892 -16.70 -2.94 -34.67
N ASN A 893 -16.25 -3.57 -33.57
CA ASN A 893 -16.77 -4.84 -33.04
C ASN A 893 -16.78 -5.97 -34.09
N THR A 894 -15.99 -5.84 -35.16
CA THR A 894 -15.89 -6.85 -36.22
C THR A 894 -15.01 -8.03 -35.78
N THR A 895 -14.21 -7.83 -34.75
CA THR A 895 -13.28 -8.80 -34.19
C THR A 895 -13.03 -8.46 -32.72
N GLU A 896 -13.06 -9.46 -31.85
CA GLU A 896 -12.75 -9.30 -30.44
C GLU A 896 -11.27 -9.67 -30.20
N LEU A 897 -10.51 -8.79 -29.56
CA LEU A 897 -9.25 -9.16 -28.95
C LEU A 897 -9.58 -9.74 -27.57
N GLY A 898 -9.30 -11.01 -27.38
CA GLY A 898 -9.57 -11.70 -26.14
C GLY A 898 -8.32 -12.39 -25.60
N TYR A 899 -8.34 -12.70 -24.33
CA TYR A 899 -7.36 -13.56 -23.71
C TYR A 899 -8.06 -14.63 -22.87
N ARG A 900 -7.33 -15.70 -22.58
CA ARG A 900 -7.78 -16.74 -21.65
C ARG A 900 -6.63 -17.27 -20.84
N TYR A 901 -6.93 -17.60 -19.59
CA TYR A 901 -6.08 -18.34 -18.68
C TYR A 901 -6.43 -19.83 -18.77
N ALA A 902 -5.49 -20.69 -19.16
CA ALA A 902 -5.76 -22.12 -19.26
C ALA A 902 -5.69 -22.81 -17.88
N ARG A 903 -6.81 -22.86 -17.14
CA ARG A 903 -6.96 -23.80 -16.00
C ARG A 903 -7.61 -25.11 -16.46
N ARG A 904 -7.32 -26.21 -15.76
CA ARG A 904 -7.75 -27.60 -16.11
C ARG A 904 -9.28 -27.83 -16.11
N VAL A 905 -10.11 -26.85 -15.76
CA VAL A 905 -11.57 -27.02 -15.66
C VAL A 905 -12.29 -25.68 -15.89
N SER A 906 -13.17 -25.66 -16.90
CA SER A 906 -14.03 -24.59 -17.43
C SER A 906 -13.38 -23.38 -18.15
N TYR A 907 -13.93 -23.10 -19.34
CA TYR A 907 -13.42 -22.16 -20.34
C TYR A 907 -14.29 -20.89 -20.39
N THR A 908 -13.74 -19.73 -20.05
CA THR A 908 -14.36 -18.43 -20.34
C THR A 908 -13.33 -17.53 -20.98
N ASN A 909 -13.56 -17.16 -22.25
CA ASN A 909 -12.78 -16.12 -22.92
C ASN A 909 -13.14 -14.78 -22.28
N ILE A 910 -12.13 -13.98 -21.98
CA ILE A 910 -12.31 -12.61 -21.51
C ILE A 910 -11.97 -11.69 -22.68
N ASN A 911 -12.96 -10.90 -23.11
CA ASN A 911 -12.76 -9.90 -24.13
C ASN A 911 -12.08 -8.69 -23.51
N LEU A 912 -11.00 -8.22 -24.14
CA LEU A 912 -10.36 -6.96 -23.78
C LEU A 912 -11.20 -5.82 -24.33
N THR A 913 -11.46 -4.82 -23.49
CA THR A 913 -12.03 -3.56 -23.96
C THR A 913 -10.92 -2.69 -24.55
N SER A 914 -11.31 -1.63 -25.26
CA SER A 914 -10.35 -0.64 -25.75
C SER A 914 -9.53 0.01 -24.62
N GLU A 915 -10.03 0.02 -23.38
CA GLU A 915 -9.33 0.54 -22.20
C GLU A 915 -8.19 -0.36 -21.74
N ASN A 916 -8.21 -1.65 -22.10
CA ASN A 916 -7.12 -2.58 -21.80
C ASN A 916 -6.02 -2.57 -22.87
N VAL A 917 -6.11 -1.68 -23.86
CA VAL A 917 -5.17 -1.61 -24.98
C VAL A 917 -4.55 -0.22 -25.05
N ASN A 918 -3.26 -0.13 -24.77
CA ASN A 918 -2.47 1.04 -25.10
C ASN A 918 -2.03 0.94 -26.57
N TYR A 919 -2.77 1.60 -27.45
CA TYR A 919 -2.50 1.58 -28.90
C TYR A 919 -1.19 2.26 -29.29
N GLU A 920 -0.69 3.19 -28.45
CA GLU A 920 0.53 3.96 -28.69
C GLU A 920 1.78 3.10 -28.47
N THR A 921 1.80 2.33 -27.38
CA THR A 921 2.89 1.39 -27.06
C THR A 921 2.67 -0.01 -27.63
N SER A 922 1.45 -0.27 -28.14
CA SER A 922 0.96 -1.59 -28.51
C SER A 922 0.96 -2.58 -27.35
N GLU A 923 0.73 -2.11 -26.14
CA GLU A 923 0.63 -2.93 -24.94
C GLU A 923 -0.83 -3.25 -24.63
N ILE A 924 -1.06 -4.44 -24.08
CA ILE A 924 -2.36 -4.82 -23.53
C ILE A 924 -2.21 -5.15 -22.05
N THR A 925 -3.13 -4.65 -21.25
CA THR A 925 -3.19 -4.91 -19.82
C THR A 925 -4.06 -6.12 -19.57
N LEU A 926 -3.45 -7.18 -19.07
CA LEU A 926 -4.12 -8.43 -18.74
C LEU A 926 -4.36 -8.48 -17.22
N PRO A 927 -5.61 -8.48 -16.73
CA PRO A 927 -5.88 -8.61 -15.30
C PRO A 927 -5.77 -10.09 -14.85
N PHE A 928 -5.14 -10.34 -13.69
CA PHE A 928 -4.99 -11.68 -13.06
C PHE A 928 -5.78 -11.86 -11.78
N SER A 929 -6.69 -10.93 -11.45
CA SER A 929 -7.44 -10.96 -10.19
C SER A 929 -8.20 -12.28 -9.95
N SER A 930 -8.52 -13.03 -11.02
CA SER A 930 -9.19 -14.33 -10.98
C SER A 930 -8.27 -15.54 -10.73
N VAL A 931 -6.95 -15.37 -10.70
CA VAL A 931 -5.98 -16.45 -10.42
C VAL A 931 -5.64 -16.44 -8.92
N SER A 932 -6.27 -17.35 -8.18
CA SER A 932 -5.99 -17.60 -6.76
C SER A 932 -4.85 -18.61 -6.58
N GLY A 933 -3.74 -18.20 -5.95
CA GLY A 933 -2.62 -19.07 -5.56
C GLY A 933 -1.40 -19.05 -6.48
N ASN A 934 -0.37 -19.84 -6.12
CA ASN A 934 0.90 -20.01 -6.84
C ASN A 934 0.73 -20.92 -8.09
N ASP A 935 -0.38 -20.82 -8.80
CA ASP A 935 -0.69 -21.71 -9.91
C ASP A 935 -0.03 -21.25 -11.22
N GLU A 936 0.56 -22.19 -11.95
CA GLU A 936 1.04 -21.96 -13.31
C GLU A 936 -0.17 -21.86 -14.26
N VAL A 937 -0.40 -20.66 -14.80
CA VAL A 937 -1.54 -20.40 -15.68
C VAL A 937 -1.08 -19.91 -17.05
N PRO A 938 -1.22 -20.70 -18.14
CA PRO A 938 -0.95 -20.27 -19.50
C PRO A 938 -1.91 -19.16 -19.93
N VAL A 939 -1.38 -18.07 -20.45
CA VAL A 939 -2.18 -17.06 -21.18
C VAL A 939 -2.22 -17.38 -22.66
N HIS A 940 -3.41 -17.49 -23.24
CA HIS A 940 -3.60 -17.49 -24.68
C HIS A 940 -4.27 -16.19 -25.11
N LEU A 941 -3.69 -15.50 -26.09
CA LEU A 941 -4.35 -14.41 -26.79
C LEU A 941 -5.09 -14.92 -28.01
N ARG A 942 -6.21 -14.27 -28.31
CA ARG A 942 -7.03 -14.55 -29.46
C ARG A 942 -7.48 -13.25 -30.09
N LEU A 943 -7.47 -13.22 -31.41
CA LEU A 943 -8.11 -12.19 -32.21
C LEU A 943 -9.23 -12.90 -32.99
N GLY A 944 -10.48 -12.67 -32.60
CA GLY A 944 -11.63 -13.56 -32.85
C GLY A 944 -11.96 -13.91 -34.30
N SER A 945 -11.41 -13.18 -35.28
CA SER A 945 -11.57 -13.44 -36.73
C SER A 945 -10.49 -14.35 -37.34
N LEU A 946 -9.40 -14.64 -36.62
CA LEU A 946 -8.35 -15.54 -37.10
C LEU A 946 -8.81 -17.00 -37.01
N THR A 947 -8.66 -17.75 -38.11
CA THR A 947 -8.99 -19.20 -38.19
C THR A 947 -8.00 -20.08 -37.43
N LYS A 948 -6.87 -19.53 -36.99
CA LYS A 948 -5.88 -20.17 -36.10
C LYS A 948 -5.69 -19.32 -34.84
N ASP A 949 -6.10 -19.88 -33.70
CA ASP A 949 -5.70 -19.34 -32.39
C ASP A 949 -4.17 -19.40 -32.31
N SER A 950 -3.53 -18.23 -32.24
CA SER A 950 -2.10 -18.15 -31.96
C SER A 950 -1.93 -18.34 -30.45
N SER A 951 -1.78 -19.59 -30.02
CA SER A 951 -1.59 -19.90 -28.60
C SER A 951 -0.16 -19.53 -28.19
N TYR A 952 0.00 -18.36 -27.59
CA TYR A 952 1.15 -18.12 -26.74
C TYR A 952 0.93 -18.82 -25.40
N THR A 953 2.01 -19.12 -24.70
CA THR A 953 1.97 -19.61 -23.31
C THR A 953 2.86 -18.68 -22.53
N ILE A 954 2.23 -17.76 -21.82
CA ILE A 954 2.86 -16.91 -20.83
C ILE A 954 2.57 -17.57 -19.49
N PHE A 955 3.59 -17.90 -18.70
CA PHE A 955 3.36 -18.46 -17.37
C PHE A 955 3.37 -17.32 -16.35
N VAL A 956 2.31 -17.16 -15.57
CA VAL A 956 2.18 -16.10 -14.56
C VAL A 956 2.25 -16.70 -13.15
N ARG A 957 3.10 -16.17 -12.25
CA ARG A 957 3.22 -16.57 -10.83
C ARG A 957 2.89 -15.42 -9.86
N ARG A 958 2.16 -15.72 -8.77
CA ARG A 958 1.86 -14.82 -7.62
C ARG A 958 2.44 -15.40 -6.33
N GLY A 959 2.90 -14.59 -5.37
CA GLY A 959 3.30 -15.03 -4.02
C GLY A 959 4.33 -14.14 -3.28
N ILE A 960 4.32 -14.20 -1.93
CA ILE A 960 5.21 -13.47 -0.98
C ILE A 960 6.58 -14.15 -0.82
N VAL A 961 6.72 -15.40 -1.27
CA VAL A 961 8.01 -16.10 -1.27
C VAL A 961 8.72 -15.72 -2.55
N VAL A 962 9.37 -14.56 -2.53
CA VAL A 962 10.45 -14.26 -3.47
C VAL A 962 11.40 -15.45 -3.39
N ASP A 963 11.44 -16.20 -4.48
CA ASP A 963 12.40 -17.28 -4.67
C ASP A 963 13.78 -16.73 -4.29
N ASN A 964 14.57 -17.48 -3.52
CA ASN A 964 15.91 -17.04 -3.09
C ASN A 964 16.90 -16.88 -4.27
N THR A 965 16.40 -16.87 -5.51
CA THR A 965 16.91 -16.07 -6.63
C THR A 965 17.59 -14.81 -6.13
N PRO A 966 18.93 -14.76 -6.08
CA PRO A 966 19.59 -13.51 -5.77
C PRO A 966 19.17 -12.50 -6.84
N THR A 967 18.49 -11.42 -6.41
CA THR A 967 18.23 -10.26 -7.27
C THR A 967 19.56 -9.83 -7.90
N ASP A 968 19.55 -9.36 -9.17
CA ASP A 968 20.68 -9.07 -10.09
C ASP A 968 21.87 -8.20 -9.58
N LYS A 969 22.10 -8.11 -8.26
CA LYS A 969 23.02 -7.20 -7.59
C LYS A 969 24.37 -7.80 -7.20
N GLU A 970 24.57 -9.12 -7.26
CA GLU A 970 25.84 -9.75 -6.85
C GLU A 970 26.62 -10.42 -7.98
N VAL A 971 26.97 -9.63 -9.01
CA VAL A 971 27.83 -10.08 -10.10
C VAL A 971 29.15 -10.65 -9.54
N ASN A 972 29.54 -11.84 -10.01
CA ASN A 972 30.74 -12.56 -9.59
C ASN A 972 30.76 -13.01 -8.10
N SER A 973 29.63 -13.22 -7.41
CA SER A 973 29.61 -13.90 -6.09
C SER A 973 29.40 -15.42 -6.22
N LEU A 974 29.45 -16.18 -5.12
CA LEU A 974 29.01 -17.60 -5.15
C LEU A 974 27.52 -17.76 -5.44
N ASP A 975 26.73 -16.69 -5.27
CA ASP A 975 25.30 -16.68 -5.54
C ASP A 975 24.98 -16.33 -7.00
N ASP A 976 25.93 -15.69 -7.71
CA ASP A 976 25.90 -15.56 -9.18
C ASP A 976 25.87 -16.93 -9.87
N TYR A 977 26.54 -17.93 -9.28
CA TYR A 977 26.53 -19.31 -9.76
C TYR A 977 25.36 -20.09 -9.17
N TRP A 978 24.19 -19.87 -9.76
CA TRP A 978 22.97 -20.50 -9.31
C TRP A 978 23.01 -22.03 -9.54
N MET A 979 23.41 -22.77 -8.51
CA MET A 979 23.54 -24.22 -8.59
C MET A 979 22.20 -24.99 -8.67
N PHE A 980 21.08 -24.37 -8.30
CA PHE A 980 19.82 -25.03 -7.94
C PHE A 980 18.60 -24.52 -8.74
N PRO A 981 18.29 -25.04 -9.94
CA PRO A 981 17.13 -24.57 -10.72
C PRO A 981 15.82 -24.53 -9.92
N VAL A 982 14.93 -23.60 -10.24
CA VAL A 982 13.70 -23.32 -9.48
C VAL A 982 12.83 -24.57 -9.26
N GLY A 983 12.44 -24.80 -8.01
CA GLY A 983 11.57 -25.89 -7.57
C GLY A 983 12.29 -27.18 -7.17
N TYR A 984 13.63 -27.20 -7.12
CA TYR A 984 14.38 -28.38 -6.68
C TYR A 984 14.56 -28.40 -5.16
N GLU A 985 14.05 -29.44 -4.50
CA GLU A 985 14.38 -29.77 -3.12
C GLU A 985 15.79 -30.34 -3.03
N PHE A 986 16.39 -30.28 -1.86
CA PHE A 986 17.70 -30.86 -1.64
C PHE A 986 17.67 -32.00 -0.65
N GLU A 987 18.54 -32.96 -0.91
CA GLU A 987 18.63 -34.13 -0.06
C GLU A 987 20.09 -34.57 0.03
N PHE A 988 20.65 -34.49 1.24
CA PHE A 988 21.95 -35.09 1.53
C PHE A 988 21.77 -36.60 1.68
N VAL A 989 22.29 -37.36 0.72
CA VAL A 989 22.12 -38.81 0.68
C VAL A 989 23.31 -39.46 1.39
N ARG A 990 23.06 -40.08 2.55
CA ARG A 990 24.07 -40.83 3.33
C ARG A 990 24.07 -42.32 2.98
N LYS A 991 25.24 -42.80 2.53
CA LYS A 991 25.84 -44.15 2.60
C LYS A 991 25.06 -45.46 2.31
N SER A 992 23.73 -45.54 2.21
CA SER A 992 23.09 -46.81 1.83
C SER A 992 23.10 -47.08 0.32
N ASP A 993 23.06 -46.05 -0.51
CA ASP A 993 22.65 -46.20 -1.93
C ASP A 993 23.73 -45.86 -2.97
N THR A 994 24.93 -45.44 -2.56
CA THR A 994 26.01 -45.07 -3.51
C THR A 994 27.39 -45.25 -2.86
N ASP A 995 28.12 -46.27 -3.26
CA ASP A 995 29.53 -46.43 -2.90
C ASP A 995 30.42 -45.42 -3.68
N TRP A 996 31.72 -45.38 -3.38
CA TRP A 996 32.67 -44.52 -4.10
C TRP A 996 32.64 -44.74 -5.62
N TYR A 997 32.31 -45.96 -6.07
CA TYR A 997 32.17 -46.30 -7.48
C TYR A 997 30.92 -45.64 -8.10
N GLY A 998 29.79 -45.66 -7.39
CA GLY A 998 28.58 -44.95 -7.80
C GLY A 998 28.80 -43.43 -7.87
N ALA A 999 29.48 -42.85 -6.88
CA ALA A 999 29.84 -41.43 -6.87
C ALA A 999 30.77 -41.07 -8.04
N GLN A 1000 31.79 -41.89 -8.30
CA GLN A 1000 32.67 -41.74 -9.46
C GLN A 1000 31.91 -41.84 -10.78
N LYS A 1001 30.92 -42.74 -10.88
CA LYS A 1001 30.08 -42.89 -12.06
C LYS A 1001 29.22 -41.65 -12.31
N ILE A 1002 28.64 -41.05 -11.27
CA ILE A 1002 27.89 -39.79 -11.38
C ILE A 1002 28.80 -38.68 -11.92
N ILE A 1003 30.01 -38.53 -11.37
CA ILE A 1003 30.97 -37.55 -11.86
C ILE A 1003 31.30 -37.82 -13.34
N ASN A 1004 31.73 -39.03 -13.68
CA ASN A 1004 32.15 -39.37 -15.04
C ASN A 1004 31.04 -39.15 -16.08
N ASN A 1005 29.79 -39.42 -15.71
CA ASN A 1005 28.64 -39.23 -16.60
C ASN A 1005 28.28 -37.76 -16.83
N ASN A 1006 28.58 -36.88 -15.87
CA ASN A 1006 28.13 -35.50 -15.89
C ASN A 1006 29.25 -34.47 -16.07
N ILE A 1007 30.53 -34.85 -15.95
CA ILE A 1007 31.67 -33.92 -15.83
C ILE A 1007 31.74 -32.85 -16.93
N SER A 1008 31.35 -33.18 -18.17
CA SER A 1008 31.33 -32.27 -19.32
C SER A 1008 29.96 -31.66 -19.61
N SER A 1009 28.93 -32.01 -18.85
CA SER A 1009 27.58 -31.47 -19.03
C SER A 1009 27.50 -30.03 -18.52
N VAL A 1010 26.68 -29.22 -19.18
CA VAL A 1010 26.27 -27.93 -18.65
C VAL A 1010 25.42 -28.21 -17.40
N TRP A 1011 25.82 -27.63 -16.27
CA TRP A 1011 25.04 -27.75 -15.05
C TRP A 1011 23.93 -26.72 -15.03
N ASN A 1012 24.26 -25.44 -15.05
CA ASN A 1012 23.30 -24.34 -15.08
C ASN A 1012 23.93 -23.08 -15.68
N LYS A 1013 23.21 -21.95 -15.59
CA LYS A 1013 23.69 -20.63 -16.00
C LYS A 1013 23.96 -19.70 -14.82
N GLN A 1014 24.89 -18.78 -14.99
CA GLN A 1014 25.10 -17.66 -14.07
C GLN A 1014 23.91 -16.68 -14.13
N THR A 1015 23.58 -16.01 -13.02
CA THR A 1015 22.48 -15.04 -13.00
C THR A 1015 22.86 -13.75 -13.72
N SER A 1016 24.08 -13.26 -13.51
CA SER A 1016 24.53 -11.96 -13.97
C SER A 1016 24.64 -11.84 -15.50
N ASN A 1017 25.04 -12.91 -16.18
CA ASN A 1017 25.38 -12.87 -17.60
C ASN A 1017 24.85 -14.07 -18.41
N GLN A 1018 24.09 -14.97 -17.78
CA GLN A 1018 23.49 -16.15 -18.42
C GLN A 1018 24.50 -17.12 -19.06
N SER A 1019 25.78 -17.00 -18.74
CA SER A 1019 26.80 -17.93 -19.23
C SER A 1019 26.66 -19.30 -18.57
N ASN A 1020 26.79 -20.36 -19.37
CA ASN A 1020 26.74 -21.73 -18.88
C ASN A 1020 27.97 -22.02 -18.01
N PHE A 1021 27.77 -22.63 -16.85
CA PHE A 1021 28.82 -23.29 -16.09
C PHE A 1021 28.61 -24.81 -16.09
N SER A 1022 29.70 -25.55 -16.10
CA SER A 1022 29.70 -27.00 -16.23
C SER A 1022 29.44 -27.70 -14.88
N TYR A 1023 29.15 -29.01 -14.92
CA TYR A 1023 29.12 -29.85 -13.72
C TYR A 1023 30.43 -29.79 -12.93
N LYS A 1024 31.57 -29.72 -13.65
CA LYS A 1024 32.89 -29.56 -13.05
C LYS A 1024 32.98 -28.29 -12.20
N ASP A 1025 32.47 -27.19 -12.74
CA ASP A 1025 32.43 -25.90 -12.03
C ASP A 1025 31.49 -25.99 -10.83
N ALA A 1026 30.33 -26.66 -10.99
CA ALA A 1026 29.35 -26.86 -9.93
C ALA A 1026 29.92 -27.62 -8.71
N LEU A 1027 30.81 -28.60 -8.93
CA LEU A 1027 31.52 -29.28 -7.83
C LEU A 1027 32.42 -28.30 -7.03
N TRP A 1028 33.11 -27.39 -7.74
CA TRP A 1028 33.95 -26.37 -7.12
C TRP A 1028 33.13 -25.32 -6.40
N ILE A 1029 32.04 -24.83 -7.00
CA ILE A 1029 31.12 -23.87 -6.37
C ILE A 1029 30.55 -24.46 -5.08
N MET A 1030 30.15 -25.74 -5.08
CA MET A 1030 29.69 -26.42 -3.86
C MET A 1030 30.79 -26.47 -2.80
N PHE A 1031 32.01 -26.85 -3.18
CA PHE A 1031 33.16 -26.84 -2.26
C PHE A 1031 33.40 -25.44 -1.67
N LEU A 1032 33.39 -24.38 -2.47
CA LEU A 1032 33.60 -23.01 -2.04
C LEU A 1032 32.48 -22.52 -1.10
N LYS A 1033 31.21 -22.84 -1.39
CA LYS A 1033 30.07 -22.54 -0.50
C LYS A 1033 30.23 -23.21 0.85
N VAL A 1034 30.58 -24.50 0.88
CA VAL A 1034 30.82 -25.23 2.13
C VAL A 1034 32.03 -24.68 2.87
N PHE A 1035 33.12 -24.37 2.17
CA PHE A 1035 34.33 -23.80 2.75
C PHE A 1035 34.06 -22.45 3.41
N GLN A 1036 33.41 -21.52 2.70
CA GLN A 1036 33.05 -20.20 3.24
C GLN A 1036 32.19 -20.33 4.49
N LYS A 1037 31.14 -21.18 4.43
CA LYS A 1037 30.23 -21.38 5.55
C LYS A 1037 30.97 -21.88 6.79
N LEU A 1038 31.73 -22.95 6.64
CA LEU A 1038 32.39 -23.62 7.76
C LEU A 1038 33.59 -22.83 8.29
N THR A 1039 34.31 -22.11 7.43
CA THR A 1039 35.55 -21.42 7.79
C THR A 1039 35.31 -19.99 8.28
N PHE A 1040 34.37 -19.27 7.67
CA PHE A 1040 34.10 -17.86 7.98
C PHE A 1040 32.78 -17.66 8.71
N GLU A 1041 31.65 -18.06 8.11
CA GLU A 1041 30.31 -17.71 8.65
C GLU A 1041 29.99 -18.38 9.98
N ASN A 1042 30.50 -19.60 10.23
CA ASN A 1042 30.30 -20.32 11.49
C ASN A 1042 31.38 -20.01 12.55
N ASN A 1043 32.30 -19.10 12.25
CA ASN A 1043 33.44 -18.71 13.09
C ASN A 1043 33.38 -17.20 13.37
N PRO A 1044 34.24 -16.63 14.24
CA PRO A 1044 34.16 -15.22 14.61
C PRO A 1044 34.72 -14.29 13.51
N PHE A 1045 34.12 -14.31 12.32
CA PHE A 1045 34.46 -13.44 11.21
C PHE A 1045 33.21 -12.69 10.73
N THR A 1046 33.37 -11.41 10.41
CA THR A 1046 32.42 -10.65 9.60
C THR A 1046 32.94 -10.62 8.17
N ILE A 1047 32.21 -11.21 7.21
CA ILE A 1047 32.59 -11.18 5.80
C ILE A 1047 32.29 -9.79 5.24
N ASN A 1048 33.32 -9.07 4.79
CA ASN A 1048 33.20 -7.76 4.16
C ASN A 1048 32.88 -7.90 2.66
N SER A 1049 33.43 -8.92 1.99
CA SER A 1049 33.18 -9.23 0.58
C SER A 1049 33.57 -10.68 0.27
N ALA A 1050 32.84 -11.37 -0.59
CA ALA A 1050 33.20 -12.70 -1.07
C ALA A 1050 32.90 -12.83 -2.57
N THR A 1051 33.94 -12.77 -3.42
CA THR A 1051 33.77 -12.59 -4.87
C THR A 1051 34.80 -13.38 -5.68
N PHE A 1052 34.42 -13.76 -6.89
CA PHE A 1052 35.31 -14.24 -7.93
C PHE A 1052 36.06 -13.05 -8.55
N THR A 1053 37.29 -12.83 -8.10
CA THR A 1053 38.24 -11.91 -8.75
C THR A 1053 38.66 -12.40 -10.13
N SER A 1054 38.54 -13.70 -10.39
CA SER A 1054 38.56 -14.30 -11.73
C SER A 1054 37.48 -15.39 -11.76
N PRO A 1055 36.36 -15.16 -12.48
CA PRO A 1055 35.32 -16.17 -12.73
C PRO A 1055 35.86 -17.44 -13.39
N PHE A 1056 35.05 -18.50 -13.44
CA PHE A 1056 35.41 -19.74 -14.15
C PHE A 1056 35.63 -19.45 -15.64
N ASP A 1057 36.82 -19.76 -16.16
CA ASP A 1057 37.09 -19.72 -17.60
C ASP A 1057 36.67 -21.02 -18.30
N SER A 1058 36.88 -21.12 -19.62
CA SER A 1058 36.54 -22.32 -20.39
C SER A 1058 37.30 -23.59 -19.97
N ASN A 1059 38.40 -23.45 -19.23
CA ASN A 1059 39.17 -24.55 -18.67
C ASN A 1059 38.76 -24.87 -17.22
N GLY A 1060 37.85 -24.08 -16.65
CA GLY A 1060 37.43 -24.15 -15.25
C GLY A 1060 38.48 -23.58 -14.29
N ASN A 1061 39.33 -22.66 -14.73
CA ASN A 1061 40.23 -21.90 -13.86
C ASN A 1061 39.43 -20.83 -13.12
N PHE A 1062 39.70 -20.60 -11.83
CA PHE A 1062 39.03 -19.54 -11.06
C PHE A 1062 39.95 -18.94 -9.99
N THR A 1063 39.59 -17.76 -9.50
CA THR A 1063 40.15 -17.15 -8.28
C THR A 1063 39.02 -16.53 -7.47
N TYR A 1064 38.79 -17.08 -6.28
CA TYR A 1064 37.78 -16.67 -5.32
C TYR A 1064 38.44 -16.01 -4.09
N THR A 1065 37.97 -14.82 -3.72
CA THR A 1065 38.55 -14.05 -2.62
C THR A 1065 37.48 -13.70 -1.59
N ILE A 1066 37.76 -14.05 -0.33
CA ILE A 1066 36.96 -13.69 0.85
C ILE A 1066 37.75 -12.65 1.65
N THR A 1067 37.19 -11.46 1.81
CA THR A 1067 37.70 -10.42 2.72
C THR A 1067 36.82 -10.42 3.96
N ALA A 1068 37.42 -10.53 5.14
CA ALA A 1068 36.70 -10.57 6.41
C ALA A 1068 37.43 -9.79 7.51
N THR A 1069 36.69 -9.45 8.57
CA THR A 1069 37.20 -8.85 9.79
C THR A 1069 37.00 -9.83 10.95
N VAL A 1070 38.02 -10.00 11.79
CA VAL A 1070 37.98 -10.93 12.93
C VAL A 1070 37.20 -10.30 14.09
N ASN A 1071 36.13 -10.95 14.54
CA ASN A 1071 35.23 -10.44 15.58
C ASN A 1071 35.70 -10.79 17.01
N SER A 1072 36.49 -11.85 17.16
CA SER A 1072 37.13 -12.25 18.42
C SER A 1072 38.41 -13.01 18.13
N ASP A 1073 39.38 -12.98 19.03
CA ASP A 1073 40.65 -13.69 18.88
C ASP A 1073 40.42 -15.14 18.44
N PHE A 1074 41.06 -15.53 17.33
CA PHE A 1074 40.84 -16.81 16.67
C PHE A 1074 42.16 -17.42 16.25
N ASN A 1075 42.34 -18.70 16.57
CA ASN A 1075 43.53 -19.41 16.12
C ASN A 1075 43.18 -20.19 14.86
N THR A 1076 43.96 -20.02 13.79
CA THR A 1076 43.70 -20.70 12.51
C THR A 1076 43.79 -22.23 12.58
N ASN A 1077 44.34 -22.82 13.65
CA ASN A 1077 44.22 -24.26 13.93
C ASN A 1077 42.78 -24.72 14.23
N GLN A 1078 41.87 -23.78 14.51
CA GLN A 1078 40.45 -24.02 14.74
C GLN A 1078 39.65 -24.05 13.43
N PHE A 1079 40.27 -23.77 12.27
CA PHE A 1079 39.59 -23.95 11.00
C PHE A 1079 39.18 -25.42 10.82
N PRO A 1080 37.94 -25.68 10.37
CA PRO A 1080 37.44 -27.04 10.28
C PRO A 1080 38.21 -27.81 9.20
N ASN A 1081 38.71 -28.99 9.56
CA ASN A 1081 39.29 -29.90 8.59
C ASN A 1081 38.17 -30.48 7.71
N LEU A 1082 38.13 -30.06 6.44
CA LEU A 1082 37.15 -30.51 5.45
C LEU A 1082 37.46 -31.89 4.88
N GLY A 1083 38.57 -32.53 5.29
CA GLY A 1083 39.06 -33.80 4.78
C GLY A 1083 39.98 -33.65 3.57
N GLY A 1084 40.68 -34.73 3.22
CA GLY A 1084 41.72 -34.71 2.19
C GLY A 1084 43.08 -34.28 2.75
N LYS A 1085 44.16 -34.88 2.20
CA LYS A 1085 45.51 -34.64 2.72
C LYS A 1085 45.93 -33.17 2.59
N PHE A 1086 45.39 -32.43 1.62
CA PHE A 1086 45.73 -31.01 1.43
C PHE A 1086 45.40 -30.17 2.67
N PHE A 1087 44.19 -30.31 3.21
CA PHE A 1087 43.75 -29.59 4.41
C PHE A 1087 44.36 -30.17 5.69
N GLU A 1088 44.57 -31.49 5.76
CA GLU A 1088 45.29 -32.11 6.89
C GLU A 1088 46.71 -31.55 7.03
N PHE A 1089 47.45 -31.44 5.93
CA PHE A 1089 48.77 -30.81 5.93
C PHE A 1089 48.73 -29.30 6.18
N SER A 1090 47.65 -28.63 5.76
CA SER A 1090 47.51 -27.18 5.94
C SER A 1090 47.13 -26.78 7.37
N TYR A 1091 46.40 -27.62 8.11
CA TYR A 1091 45.83 -27.29 9.42
C TYR A 1091 46.36 -28.09 10.61
N VAL A 1092 47.12 -29.17 10.43
CA VAL A 1092 47.57 -30.02 11.54
C VAL A 1092 49.08 -29.85 11.79
N ASP A 1093 49.43 -29.04 12.79
CA ASP A 1093 50.82 -28.91 13.28
C ASP A 1093 51.13 -29.92 14.40
N THR A 1094 50.98 -31.21 14.12
CA THR A 1094 51.31 -32.25 15.13
C THR A 1094 52.74 -32.78 15.00
N THR A 1095 53.46 -32.40 13.94
CA THR A 1095 54.82 -32.90 13.66
C THR A 1095 55.82 -31.81 13.30
N GLY A 1096 55.45 -30.53 13.35
CA GLY A 1096 56.30 -29.45 12.87
C GLY A 1096 56.47 -29.48 11.35
N VAL A 1097 55.48 -29.96 10.60
CA VAL A 1097 55.49 -30.17 9.12
C VAL A 1097 54.38 -29.38 8.40
N GLY A 1098 53.43 -28.77 9.11
CA GLY A 1098 52.34 -27.95 8.54
C GLY A 1098 52.67 -26.45 8.45
N VAL A 1099 51.69 -25.66 7.98
CA VAL A 1099 51.78 -24.18 8.00
C VAL A 1099 51.71 -23.71 9.45
N ALA A 1100 52.51 -22.72 9.82
CA ALA A 1100 52.44 -22.14 11.16
C ALA A 1100 51.04 -21.57 11.40
N HIS A 1101 50.41 -22.01 12.49
CA HIS A 1101 49.12 -21.47 12.92
C HIS A 1101 49.26 -19.99 13.19
N GLN A 1102 48.47 -19.20 12.48
CA GLN A 1102 48.35 -17.78 12.73
C GLN A 1102 47.35 -17.56 13.86
N GLN A 1103 47.80 -16.86 14.92
CA GLN A 1103 46.90 -16.23 15.87
C GLN A 1103 46.37 -14.96 15.21
N LEU A 1104 45.05 -14.88 15.09
CA LEU A 1104 44.33 -13.70 14.62
C LEU A 1104 43.77 -12.97 15.84
N HIS A 1105 43.91 -11.64 15.84
CA HIS A 1105 43.38 -10.79 16.89
C HIS A 1105 42.09 -10.11 16.44
N THR A 1106 41.26 -9.79 17.41
CA THR A 1106 40.05 -8.99 17.20
C THR A 1106 40.37 -7.71 16.42
N GLY A 1107 39.66 -7.48 15.31
CA GLY A 1107 39.87 -6.34 14.41
C GLY A 1107 40.85 -6.57 13.26
N ASP A 1108 41.56 -7.70 13.22
CA ASP A 1108 42.43 -8.04 12.08
C ASP A 1108 41.63 -8.15 10.79
N LYS A 1109 42.20 -7.61 9.70
CA LYS A 1109 41.66 -7.76 8.34
C LYS A 1109 42.26 -8.99 7.70
N VAL A 1110 41.41 -9.91 7.29
CA VAL A 1110 41.80 -11.19 6.72
C VAL A 1110 41.35 -11.27 5.26
N VAL A 1111 42.26 -11.66 4.38
CA VAL A 1111 41.98 -11.94 2.97
C VAL A 1111 42.35 -13.38 2.68
N MET A 1112 41.36 -14.20 2.37
CA MET A 1112 41.55 -15.59 1.93
C MET A 1112 41.33 -15.68 0.44
N THR A 1113 42.33 -16.16 -0.29
CA THR A 1113 42.24 -16.36 -1.74
C THR A 1113 42.37 -17.84 -2.07
N LEU A 1114 41.38 -18.38 -2.77
CA LEU A 1114 41.33 -19.74 -3.28
C LEU A 1114 41.39 -19.68 -4.80
N SER A 1115 42.37 -20.35 -5.41
CA SER A 1115 42.49 -20.37 -6.87
C SER A 1115 42.77 -21.78 -7.39
N LEU A 1116 42.34 -22.00 -8.64
CA LEU A 1116 42.61 -23.23 -9.37
C LEU A 1116 43.20 -22.89 -10.73
N GLU A 1117 44.40 -23.41 -10.99
CA GLU A 1117 44.98 -23.50 -12.32
C GLU A 1117 44.80 -24.94 -12.81
N ASN A 1118 43.71 -25.15 -13.53
CA ASN A 1118 43.23 -26.44 -13.96
C ASN A 1118 44.16 -27.08 -15.00
N ALA A 1119 44.60 -28.31 -14.75
CA ALA A 1119 45.29 -29.12 -15.75
C ALA A 1119 44.28 -30.03 -16.46
N ASN A 1120 44.52 -30.42 -17.71
CA ASN A 1120 43.71 -31.42 -18.40
C ASN A 1120 43.81 -32.79 -17.70
N GLY A 1121 42.95 -33.02 -16.70
CA GLY A 1121 42.92 -34.24 -15.91
C GLY A 1121 41.50 -34.59 -15.45
N THR A 1122 41.29 -35.84 -15.07
CA THR A 1122 39.99 -36.36 -14.61
C THR A 1122 39.91 -36.31 -13.09
N PHE A 1123 38.76 -35.89 -12.55
CA PHE A 1123 38.42 -36.09 -11.15
C PHE A 1123 38.39 -37.59 -10.82
N SER A 1124 39.12 -38.02 -9.79
CA SER A 1124 39.06 -39.40 -9.30
C SER A 1124 38.88 -39.45 -7.79
N ILE A 1125 37.81 -40.08 -7.31
CA ILE A 1125 37.53 -40.31 -5.91
C ILE A 1125 38.29 -41.55 -5.44
N ASN A 1126 38.92 -41.48 -4.26
CA ASN A 1126 39.59 -42.61 -3.62
C ASN A 1126 38.80 -43.08 -2.39
N ASN A 1127 38.87 -44.38 -2.09
CA ASN A 1127 38.30 -44.95 -0.87
C ASN A 1127 39.19 -44.64 0.35
N ASN A 1128 39.19 -43.39 0.83
CA ASN A 1128 39.83 -43.03 2.09
C ASN A 1128 38.84 -42.30 2.99
N ALA A 1129 38.61 -42.87 4.16
CA ALA A 1129 37.84 -42.25 5.23
C ALA A 1129 38.67 -41.14 5.87
N GLY A 1130 38.56 -39.91 5.35
CA GLY A 1130 39.03 -38.71 6.07
C GLY A 1130 38.36 -38.59 7.44
N ASN A 1131 39.05 -37.92 8.37
CA ASN A 1131 38.56 -37.71 9.73
C ASN A 1131 37.19 -36.99 9.78
N ARG A 1132 36.44 -37.27 10.85
CA ARG A 1132 35.02 -36.89 11.03
C ARG A 1132 34.83 -35.36 11.04
N LEU A 1133 33.88 -34.87 10.22
CA LEU A 1133 33.23 -33.58 10.50
C LEU A 1133 32.33 -33.73 11.75
N PRO A 1134 32.26 -32.73 12.66
CA PRO A 1134 31.38 -32.77 13.84
C PRO A 1134 29.88 -32.92 13.49
N SER A 1135 29.10 -33.42 14.47
CA SER A 1135 27.63 -33.57 14.38
C SER A 1135 26.88 -32.38 15.00
N LEU A 1136 25.87 -31.84 14.33
CA LEU A 1136 24.80 -30.92 14.79
C LEU A 1136 23.36 -31.33 14.32
N SER A 1137 22.38 -30.89 15.11
CA SER A 1137 20.92 -30.98 14.89
C SER A 1137 20.35 -30.18 13.70
N GLY A 1138 19.29 -30.62 13.00
CA GLY A 1138 18.25 -29.69 12.52
C GLY A 1138 17.82 -29.81 11.06
N ALA A 1139 16.50 -29.92 10.85
CA ALA A 1139 15.83 -30.04 9.55
C ALA A 1139 15.37 -28.67 9.06
N GLU A 1140 16.17 -28.07 8.17
CA GLU A 1140 15.78 -27.12 7.12
C GLU A 1140 17.08 -26.69 6.44
N TYR A 1141 17.00 -26.22 5.19
CA TYR A 1141 18.16 -25.91 4.36
C TYR A 1141 18.89 -24.63 4.80
N ASN A 1142 19.36 -24.60 6.04
CA ASN A 1142 20.32 -23.64 6.54
C ASN A 1142 21.69 -24.33 6.53
N LEU A 1143 22.59 -23.91 5.64
CA LEU A 1143 23.98 -24.40 5.56
C LEU A 1143 24.72 -24.35 6.92
N SER A 1144 24.16 -23.67 7.93
CA SER A 1144 24.63 -23.66 9.32
C SER A 1144 24.50 -25.01 10.04
N SER A 1145 23.68 -25.96 9.54
CA SER A 1145 23.46 -27.29 10.14
C SER A 1145 24.13 -28.44 9.37
N LEU A 1146 25.21 -28.18 8.63
CA LEU A 1146 26.01 -29.21 7.95
C LEU A 1146 26.75 -30.12 8.93
N THR A 1147 26.21 -31.32 9.09
CA THR A 1147 26.41 -32.11 10.30
C THR A 1147 26.50 -33.57 9.99
N GLY A 1148 27.61 -34.21 10.33
CA GLY A 1148 27.80 -35.65 10.21
C GLY A 1148 27.83 -36.22 8.78
N ALA A 1149 27.86 -35.38 7.75
CA ALA A 1149 28.03 -35.80 6.35
C ALA A 1149 29.52 -35.81 5.98
N LYS A 1150 30.05 -36.94 5.47
CA LYS A 1150 31.47 -37.03 5.05
C LYS A 1150 31.58 -36.73 3.56
N PRO A 1151 32.30 -35.69 3.09
CA PRO A 1151 32.55 -35.55 1.67
C PRO A 1151 33.38 -36.74 1.15
N PHE A 1152 33.29 -37.02 -0.15
CA PHE A 1152 34.24 -37.92 -0.78
C PHE A 1152 35.61 -37.24 -0.83
N VAL A 1153 36.69 -38.00 -0.66
CA VAL A 1153 38.05 -37.47 -0.89
C VAL A 1153 38.48 -37.89 -2.27
N GLY A 1154 38.80 -36.93 -3.13
CA GLY A 1154 39.27 -37.22 -4.47
C GLY A 1154 40.45 -36.38 -4.90
N LYS A 1155 41.17 -36.93 -5.87
CA LYS A 1155 42.21 -36.26 -6.61
C LYS A 1155 41.57 -35.31 -7.62
N ILE A 1156 41.93 -34.04 -7.49
CA ILE A 1156 41.45 -32.97 -8.36
C ILE A 1156 42.48 -32.66 -9.46
N PRO A 1157 42.04 -32.30 -10.67
CA PRO A 1157 42.94 -31.89 -11.72
C PRO A 1157 43.41 -30.44 -11.52
N GLY A 1158 44.71 -30.18 -11.69
CA GLY A 1158 45.31 -28.85 -11.63
C GLY A 1158 46.00 -28.49 -10.31
N LEU A 1159 46.50 -27.27 -10.27
CA LEU A 1159 47.16 -26.65 -9.12
C LEU A 1159 46.13 -25.85 -8.33
N PHE A 1160 45.70 -26.37 -7.19
CA PHE A 1160 44.86 -25.62 -6.25
C PHE A 1160 45.74 -24.87 -5.26
N ARG A 1161 45.45 -23.59 -5.04
CA ARG A 1161 46.20 -22.69 -4.18
C ARG A 1161 45.27 -22.04 -3.16
N MET A 1162 45.69 -22.04 -1.90
CA MET A 1162 45.03 -21.35 -0.79
C MET A 1162 46.01 -20.37 -0.15
N GLN A 1163 45.65 -19.09 -0.14
CA GLN A 1163 46.44 -18.00 0.43
C GLN A 1163 45.66 -17.31 1.53
N LEU A 1164 46.36 -16.94 2.61
CA LEU A 1164 45.82 -16.14 3.70
C LEU A 1164 46.71 -14.92 3.88
N ALA A 1165 46.13 -13.73 3.87
CA ALA A 1165 46.80 -12.50 4.26
C ALA A 1165 46.09 -11.87 5.48
N VAL A 1166 46.88 -11.39 6.44
CA VAL A 1166 46.40 -10.71 7.65
C VAL A 1166 47.02 -9.32 7.67
N ASN A 1167 46.16 -8.30 7.73
CA ASN A 1167 46.57 -6.89 7.66
C ASN A 1167 47.50 -6.60 6.48
N ASN A 1168 47.15 -7.12 5.30
CA ASN A 1168 47.91 -7.06 4.04
C ASN A 1168 49.24 -7.84 4.01
N ASN A 1169 49.60 -8.57 5.07
CA ASN A 1169 50.77 -9.44 5.08
C ASN A 1169 50.33 -10.87 4.76
N GLN A 1170 50.83 -11.44 3.67
CA GLN A 1170 50.58 -12.84 3.34
C GLN A 1170 51.23 -13.75 4.39
N VAL A 1171 50.42 -14.51 5.11
CA VAL A 1171 50.86 -15.45 6.15
C VAL A 1171 50.81 -16.89 5.66
N TRP A 1172 49.88 -17.25 4.76
CA TRP A 1172 49.81 -18.57 4.12
C TRP A 1172 49.82 -18.46 2.60
N ASN A 1173 50.48 -19.41 1.93
CA ASN A 1173 50.39 -19.64 0.49
C ASN A 1173 50.69 -21.10 0.20
N VAL A 1174 49.69 -21.96 0.37
CA VAL A 1174 49.84 -23.41 0.17
C VAL A 1174 49.28 -23.83 -1.17
N THR A 1175 49.97 -24.77 -1.82
CA THR A 1175 49.56 -25.33 -3.11
C THR A 1175 49.56 -26.85 -3.08
N THR A 1176 48.76 -27.49 -3.94
CA THR A 1176 48.75 -28.95 -4.10
C THR A 1176 50.08 -29.53 -4.61
N ASP A 1177 50.91 -28.70 -5.26
CA ASP A 1177 52.28 -29.06 -5.71
C ASP A 1177 53.38 -28.79 -4.66
N GLY A 1178 53.02 -28.23 -3.50
CA GLY A 1178 53.93 -28.12 -2.37
C GLY A 1178 54.89 -26.92 -2.35
N ASN A 1179 54.45 -25.72 -2.68
CA ASN A 1179 55.19 -24.50 -2.33
C ASN A 1179 54.49 -23.80 -1.15
N ASP A 1180 55.24 -23.50 -0.09
CA ASP A 1180 54.89 -22.54 0.98
C ASP A 1180 55.87 -21.36 0.91
N ILE A 1181 55.52 -20.20 1.50
CA ILE A 1181 56.23 -18.90 1.48
C ILE A 1181 57.72 -19.04 1.89
N THR A 1182 58.05 -20.10 2.64
CA THR A 1182 59.41 -20.39 3.12
C THR A 1182 60.28 -21.18 2.13
N ASN A 1183 59.78 -21.58 0.95
CA ASN A 1183 60.47 -22.44 -0.04
C ASN A 1183 60.99 -23.79 0.52
N SER A 1184 60.62 -24.16 1.75
CA SER A 1184 61.27 -25.27 2.45
C SER A 1184 60.50 -26.59 2.49
N ARG A 1185 59.22 -26.66 2.09
CA ARG A 1185 58.39 -27.87 2.35
C ARG A 1185 57.30 -28.12 1.32
N SER A 1186 57.26 -29.34 0.80
CA SER A 1186 56.30 -29.77 -0.21
C SER A 1186 55.10 -30.51 0.36
N ASN A 1187 53.94 -29.85 0.42
CA ASN A 1187 52.64 -30.50 0.50
C ASN A 1187 52.26 -31.04 -0.89
N GLN A 1188 52.83 -32.18 -1.32
CA GLN A 1188 52.47 -32.86 -2.57
C GLN A 1188 51.15 -33.65 -2.42
N SER A 1189 50.10 -32.99 -1.92
CA SER A 1189 48.77 -33.61 -1.84
C SER A 1189 47.86 -33.03 -2.89
N ASP A 1190 47.48 -33.86 -3.85
CA ASP A 1190 46.47 -33.60 -4.87
C ASP A 1190 45.04 -33.96 -4.43
N THR A 1191 44.84 -34.33 -3.16
CA THR A 1191 43.53 -34.76 -2.64
C THR A 1191 42.78 -33.66 -1.88
N LEU A 1192 41.54 -33.39 -2.31
CA LEU A 1192 40.59 -32.42 -1.75
C LEU A 1192 39.22 -33.10 -1.50
N PRO A 1193 38.36 -32.49 -0.66
CA PRO A 1193 36.99 -32.93 -0.48
C PRO A 1193 36.14 -32.60 -1.71
N ILE A 1194 35.29 -33.55 -2.09
CA ILE A 1194 34.37 -33.48 -3.23
C ILE A 1194 32.96 -33.78 -2.73
N PHE A 1195 32.04 -32.86 -3.01
CA PHE A 1195 30.60 -33.00 -2.77
C PHE A 1195 29.93 -33.41 -4.08
N VAL A 1196 29.65 -34.70 -4.25
CA VAL A 1196 29.07 -35.21 -5.49
C VAL A 1196 27.59 -34.82 -5.54
N ILE A 1197 27.21 -34.10 -6.58
CA ILE A 1197 25.84 -33.59 -6.77
C ILE A 1197 25.15 -34.30 -7.94
N GLN A 1198 23.83 -34.50 -7.87
CA GLN A 1198 23.05 -35.05 -8.99
C GLN A 1198 21.68 -34.40 -9.05
N LYS A 1199 21.28 -33.96 -10.25
CA LYS A 1199 19.91 -33.50 -10.52
C LYS A 1199 18.99 -34.69 -10.79
N ASN A 1200 17.82 -34.66 -10.18
CA ASN A 1200 16.69 -35.51 -10.51
C ASN A 1200 15.55 -34.61 -10.97
N ASP A 1201 15.47 -34.44 -12.29
CA ASP A 1201 14.53 -33.49 -12.89
C ASP A 1201 13.07 -33.88 -12.69
N ASN A 1202 12.80 -35.19 -12.55
CA ASN A 1202 11.44 -35.71 -12.36
C ASN A 1202 10.90 -35.42 -10.95
N ALA A 1203 11.76 -35.57 -9.93
CA ALA A 1203 11.38 -35.29 -8.55
C ALA A 1203 11.59 -33.82 -8.16
N LYS A 1204 12.20 -33.03 -9.06
CA LYS A 1204 12.82 -31.75 -8.76
C LYS A 1204 13.63 -31.88 -7.47
N LYS A 1205 14.67 -32.72 -7.49
CA LYS A 1205 15.56 -32.91 -6.34
C LYS A 1205 17.03 -32.80 -6.74
N ILE A 1206 17.85 -32.21 -5.88
CA ILE A 1206 19.31 -32.22 -5.98
C ILE A 1206 19.84 -33.08 -4.84
N TYR A 1207 20.39 -34.22 -5.21
CA TYR A 1207 21.03 -35.12 -4.28
C TYR A 1207 22.48 -34.69 -4.09
N VAL A 1208 22.89 -34.49 -2.83
CA VAL A 1208 24.29 -34.28 -2.47
C VAL A 1208 24.77 -35.54 -1.76
N TYR A 1209 25.59 -36.34 -2.45
CA TYR A 1209 26.06 -37.62 -1.96
C TYR A 1209 27.23 -37.45 -1.00
N VAL A 1210 27.12 -38.09 0.16
CA VAL A 1210 28.08 -38.03 1.27
C VAL A 1210 28.25 -39.42 1.92
N LEU A 1211 29.45 -39.69 2.42
CA LEU A 1211 29.94 -40.96 2.98
C LEU A 1211 29.49 -41.28 4.42
#